data_AF-A0A2V7UXX7-F1
#
_entry.id   AF-A0A2V7UXX7-F1
#
_cell.length_a   1.000
_cell.length_b   1.000
_cell.length_c   1.000
_cell.angle_alpha   90.00
_cell.angle_beta   90.00
_cell.angle_gamma   90.00
#
_symmetry.space_group_name_H-M   'P 1'
#
loop_
_entity.id
_entity.type
_entity.pdbx_description
1 polymer ?
#
loop_
_entity_poly.entity_id
_entity_poly.type
_entity_poly.pdbx_seq_one_letter_code
_entity_poly.pdbx_strand_id
1 'polypeptide(L)'
;MGRLLGLAAALALAGVPALAQPTSPDEQARGLLEDGRTYRREGKLKQALDNFNTIVTGFPNTEYVDDALLEIGRYEMEVEGNADKAREAFEQVTKRYPQSDGAPGAYYYLGRLTLDRATTAAELDDALAQFARVQRLYPRSEWVAKALYGTALAHRKAGRLPETVEAARRVALEYPSSDAAPAAQFQIGHALALMGEPRPAMEEFQRIRSRFPGSEWAPKALDRITALYRLHGRGKPVFTLDPAYSAGGGDVLKDVRAILMTPGRTLWIASDKVKAVVPVGPDGKVGGSLSGADLQSLSLTPGGDLVVAAPPLLQHPHRQAGRHRAAGEDPGRGRDPGRRHARGRRQAQAGVPLRRQGSVPGPVPRSPGAAGLAHDRGRRGRYRGPGPRPEDRPGLRRGRQAAARGGGARSGLGAEAAGRRRRRSLPQHVRGRRGGLGVRLLARRPAPDRHHRRAAQAEGHHARSDGGRPGLRRETGEGAQVQMIRRVVGFLALFVVVAAAGGAQEPPAPPPAVPDAVQRELQAVQDLLARATAEFEGPQQSRSIVILDEMITRLETLRREGTLTPRGREVLAQAYELRGRAYYNIGLQEKAADSFRSLIQLQPQYALSKEKVSPKIVDYFNSVKKALVGYLAVSSKPAGAKVTLNGEFLSLTDFFPLEVLAGDYRVEIARDGYRTETRTVSIAPRATETLEVPLTRTLASAFFVTEPAGVEIWIDGARAATTAGALAPDLVLAARDKGLDPARASARTEVGGLSLGSHVVELRKKCHEVVRKTVDLSEAKDYEIEPVKMEESLASLSLKSEPPGARIYLDGEAMGVTPKELEGVCSGKHRVEVKHASGKFLQDVVLERNESLTLDCPIRPSLAFLGVVAESAGGERVVADVQEALVKNLSKLTTLNFLPGPKETVDRIIDADRLTRKGLLPGAGTDPDLIRKVTEKLAAALEVQGFLLAVLPEERLQRTAALQLLAAGNTVADRFDVAFNEAASYLRFLAAVDQKAAVYHSWTGIITVDTLLHEGVPILRLAAGGPGSQAGLLPGEVIDAAEGRPIKQTADLLALVESKKPKDRLALHVKGASARAVEVVLGQTPQEIPLNDPALLYNKVMMDLRQQVEGYPGTEAAAFARLNLAVCAMHFGDFAAAHEHLLKARTELPQRPGISQGTALYYLGLALERLGYKKEAVEAYRAAAAAKEATLFDNDGPAVAPLAARRAGP
;
A
#
# COMPACT_ATOMS: atom_id res chain seq x y z
N MET A 1 -63.83 -10.75 19.98
CA MET A 1 -63.66 -10.11 21.31
C MET A 1 -62.21 -10.33 21.75
N GLY A 2 -61.49 -9.41 22.40
CA GLY A 2 -61.77 -7.98 22.60
C GLY A 2 -60.96 -7.34 23.75
N ARG A 3 -60.05 -6.39 23.43
CA ARG A 3 -59.23 -5.57 24.37
C ARG A 3 -58.13 -6.39 25.12
N LEU A 4 -57.06 -5.80 25.68
CA LEU A 4 -56.74 -4.39 26.01
C LEU A 4 -55.22 -4.10 25.82
N LEU A 5 -54.81 -2.83 25.76
CA LEU A 5 -53.39 -2.42 25.81
C LEU A 5 -52.85 -2.27 27.25
N GLY A 6 -51.53 -2.37 27.43
CA GLY A 6 -50.79 -1.97 28.63
C GLY A 6 -49.36 -1.55 28.27
N LEU A 7 -48.80 -0.56 28.99
CA LEU A 7 -47.48 0.03 28.70
C LEU A 7 -46.35 -0.69 29.43
N ALA A 8 -45.20 -0.82 28.75
CA ALA A 8 -43.87 -0.65 29.37
C ALA A 8 -42.85 -0.31 28.26
N ALA A 9 -42.00 0.70 28.50
CA ALA A 9 -40.90 1.05 27.59
C ALA A 9 -39.71 1.59 28.39
N ALA A 10 -38.50 1.40 27.83
CA ALA A 10 -37.20 1.89 28.30
C ALA A 10 -36.71 1.41 29.68
N LEU A 11 -35.70 0.53 29.65
CA LEU A 11 -34.48 0.67 30.47
C LEU A 11 -33.30 0.01 29.75
N ALA A 12 -32.08 0.48 30.05
CA ALA A 12 -30.95 0.46 29.11
C ALA A 12 -30.23 -0.89 28.94
N LEU A 13 -29.81 -1.16 27.70
CA LEU A 13 -28.62 -1.96 27.43
C LEU A 13 -27.38 -1.06 27.52
N ALA A 14 -26.41 -1.44 28.34
CA ALA A 14 -25.13 -0.74 28.46
C ALA A 14 -23.97 -1.76 28.46
N GLY A 15 -23.46 -2.08 27.27
CA GLY A 15 -22.20 -2.81 27.12
C GLY A 15 -21.03 -1.83 27.09
N VAL A 16 -19.99 -2.08 27.91
CA VAL A 16 -18.77 -1.26 27.94
C VAL A 16 -17.69 -1.94 27.09
N PRO A 17 -17.29 -1.38 25.93
CA PRO A 17 -16.15 -1.87 25.19
C PRO A 17 -14.84 -1.45 25.88
N ALA A 18 -13.84 -2.33 25.86
CA ALA A 18 -12.49 -1.99 26.33
C ALA A 18 -11.87 -0.92 25.41
N LEU A 19 -11.35 0.15 25.99
CA LEU A 19 -10.77 1.26 25.25
C LEU A 19 -9.39 0.89 24.67
N ALA A 20 -9.35 0.63 23.36
CA ALA A 20 -8.21 1.11 22.59
C ALA A 20 -8.09 2.62 22.82
N GLN A 21 -6.87 3.14 23.01
CA GLN A 21 -6.71 4.59 23.11
C GLN A 21 -7.18 5.23 21.79
N PRO A 22 -8.11 6.19 21.81
CA PRO A 22 -8.58 6.81 20.58
C PRO A 22 -7.43 7.64 20.00
N THR A 23 -6.84 7.15 18.91
CA THR A 23 -6.04 7.99 18.01
C THR A 23 -6.87 9.20 17.61
N SER A 24 -6.24 10.37 17.51
CA SER A 24 -6.97 11.60 17.24
C SER A 24 -7.71 11.54 15.89
N PRO A 25 -8.83 12.27 15.72
CA PRO A 25 -9.53 12.33 14.44
C PRO A 25 -8.61 12.71 13.27
N ASP A 26 -7.64 13.59 13.51
CA ASP A 26 -6.63 14.02 12.55
C ASP A 26 -5.62 12.91 12.22
N GLU A 27 -5.13 12.13 13.19
CA GLU A 27 -4.28 10.96 12.92
C GLU A 27 -5.03 9.88 12.11
N GLN A 28 -6.31 9.66 12.40
CA GLN A 28 -7.15 8.71 11.64
C GLN A 28 -7.41 9.19 10.21
N ALA A 29 -7.77 10.47 10.04
CA ALA A 29 -7.96 11.08 8.73
C ALA A 29 -6.68 11.08 7.89
N ARG A 30 -5.53 11.36 8.52
CA ARG A 30 -4.21 11.32 7.89
C ARG A 30 -3.85 9.92 7.40
N GLY A 31 -4.03 8.89 8.25
CA GLY A 31 -3.77 7.49 7.87
C GLY A 31 -4.60 7.08 6.64
N LEU A 32 -5.90 7.36 6.66
CA LEU A 32 -6.81 7.12 5.53
C LEU A 32 -6.36 7.85 4.25
N LEU A 33 -5.80 9.05 4.36
CA LEU A 33 -5.32 9.85 3.22
C LEU A 33 -4.03 9.25 2.62
N GLU A 34 -3.08 8.83 3.46
CA GLU A 34 -1.84 8.17 3.04
C GLU A 34 -2.12 6.80 2.41
N ASP A 35 -3.05 6.01 2.98
CA ASP A 35 -3.53 4.75 2.41
C ASP A 35 -4.27 4.97 1.09
N GLY A 36 -5.20 5.93 1.02
CA GLY A 36 -5.96 6.22 -0.20
C GLY A 36 -5.07 6.67 -1.35
N ARG A 37 -4.06 7.51 -1.07
CA ARG A 37 -2.99 7.88 -2.01
C ARG A 37 -2.13 6.69 -2.44
N THR A 38 -2.00 5.66 -1.60
CA THR A 38 -1.26 4.44 -1.91
C THR A 38 -2.08 3.49 -2.78
N TYR A 39 -3.34 3.21 -2.42
CA TYR A 39 -4.27 2.45 -3.26
C TYR A 39 -4.48 3.09 -4.64
N ARG A 40 -4.47 4.43 -4.77
CA ARG A 40 -4.50 5.11 -6.08
C ARG A 40 -3.27 4.79 -6.92
N ARG A 41 -2.06 4.74 -6.32
CA ARG A 41 -0.80 4.37 -7.01
C ARG A 41 -0.78 2.90 -7.43
N GLU A 42 -1.40 2.02 -6.65
CA GLU A 42 -1.54 0.59 -6.95
C GLU A 42 -2.67 0.26 -7.96
N GLY A 43 -3.42 1.27 -8.43
CA GLY A 43 -4.58 1.06 -9.31
C GLY A 43 -5.83 0.50 -8.62
N LYS A 44 -5.83 0.40 -7.28
CA LYS A 44 -6.96 -0.04 -6.44
C LYS A 44 -7.97 1.11 -6.24
N LEU A 45 -8.44 1.68 -7.36
CA LEU A 45 -9.11 2.98 -7.42
C LEU A 45 -10.37 3.08 -6.53
N LYS A 46 -11.12 1.99 -6.33
CA LYS A 46 -12.30 1.98 -5.43
C LYS A 46 -11.91 2.13 -3.96
N GLN A 47 -10.94 1.35 -3.48
CA GLN A 47 -10.47 1.43 -2.09
C GLN A 47 -9.85 2.81 -1.78
N ALA A 48 -9.21 3.44 -2.77
CA ALA A 48 -8.77 4.82 -2.64
C ALA A 48 -9.96 5.79 -2.44
N LEU A 49 -11.00 5.69 -3.27
CA LEU A 49 -12.23 6.49 -3.15
C LEU A 49 -12.95 6.25 -1.81
N ASP A 50 -13.05 5.01 -1.35
CA ASP A 50 -13.71 4.63 -0.09
C ASP A 50 -12.99 5.27 1.11
N ASN A 51 -11.65 5.26 1.12
CA ASN A 51 -10.85 5.95 2.14
C ASN A 51 -11.08 7.48 2.12
N PHE A 52 -11.04 8.13 0.94
CA PHE A 52 -11.28 9.58 0.85
C PHE A 52 -12.71 9.96 1.26
N ASN A 53 -13.72 9.18 0.86
CA ASN A 53 -15.10 9.36 1.31
C ASN A 53 -15.22 9.21 2.84
N THR A 54 -14.47 8.29 3.44
CA THR A 54 -14.44 8.11 4.90
C THR A 54 -13.87 9.34 5.61
N ILE A 55 -12.87 10.02 5.06
CA ILE A 55 -12.38 11.31 5.58
C ILE A 55 -13.48 12.38 5.54
N VAL A 56 -14.10 12.57 4.36
CA VAL A 56 -15.11 13.62 4.16
C VAL A 56 -16.39 13.40 4.99
N THR A 57 -16.76 12.15 5.26
CA THR A 57 -17.99 11.81 6.00
C THR A 57 -17.79 11.56 7.50
N GLY A 58 -16.71 10.87 7.89
CA GLY A 58 -16.39 10.54 9.28
C GLY A 58 -15.56 11.59 10.01
N PHE A 59 -14.72 12.34 9.29
CA PHE A 59 -13.75 13.27 9.85
C PHE A 59 -13.89 14.73 9.33
N PRO A 60 -15.12 15.29 9.17
CA PRO A 60 -15.38 16.52 8.37
C PRO A 60 -14.81 17.84 8.92
N ASN A 61 -14.11 17.81 10.06
CA ASN A 61 -13.51 18.96 10.73
C ASN A 61 -11.97 18.91 10.79
N THR A 62 -11.32 17.87 10.24
CA THR A 62 -9.86 17.73 10.24
C THR A 62 -9.20 18.57 9.14
N GLU A 63 -7.89 18.78 9.24
CA GLU A 63 -7.13 19.52 8.21
C GLU A 63 -7.01 18.79 6.86
N TYR A 64 -7.39 17.51 6.78
CA TYR A 64 -7.22 16.62 5.62
C TYR A 64 -8.43 16.57 4.67
N VAL A 65 -9.53 17.26 5.01
CA VAL A 65 -10.82 17.16 4.30
C VAL A 65 -10.78 17.80 2.91
N ASP A 66 -10.01 18.87 2.73
CA ASP A 66 -9.86 19.52 1.42
C ASP A 66 -9.01 18.67 0.46
N ASP A 67 -7.97 18.03 0.97
CA ASP A 67 -7.07 17.13 0.27
C ASP A 67 -7.81 15.83 -0.16
N ALA A 68 -8.70 15.32 0.70
CA ALA A 68 -9.62 14.23 0.36
C ALA A 68 -10.65 14.64 -0.71
N LEU A 69 -11.28 15.82 -0.58
CA LEU A 69 -12.20 16.37 -1.61
C LEU A 69 -11.49 16.61 -2.95
N LEU A 70 -10.23 17.04 -2.93
CA LEU A 70 -9.39 17.20 -4.12
C LEU A 70 -9.19 15.85 -4.82
N GLU A 71 -8.82 14.80 -4.09
CA GLU A 71 -8.64 13.47 -4.67
C GLU A 71 -9.95 12.81 -5.14
N ILE A 72 -11.08 13.04 -4.46
CA ILE A 72 -12.43 12.63 -4.91
C ILE A 72 -12.80 13.36 -6.21
N GLY A 73 -12.64 14.69 -6.26
CA GLY A 73 -12.91 15.46 -7.47
C GLY A 73 -12.06 14.99 -8.66
N ARG A 74 -10.80 14.63 -8.39
CA ARG A 74 -9.93 13.98 -9.38
C ARG A 74 -10.39 12.57 -9.77
N TYR A 75 -10.91 11.76 -8.85
CA TYR A 75 -11.45 10.43 -9.18
C TYR A 75 -12.66 10.57 -10.13
N GLU A 76 -13.63 11.40 -9.78
CA GLU A 76 -14.83 11.63 -10.60
C GLU A 76 -14.46 12.21 -11.98
N MET A 77 -13.42 13.05 -12.08
CA MET A 77 -12.92 13.57 -13.36
C MET A 77 -12.12 12.54 -14.18
N GLU A 78 -11.18 11.82 -13.56
CA GLU A 78 -10.19 10.98 -14.25
C GLU A 78 -10.69 9.54 -14.50
N VAL A 79 -11.66 9.05 -13.72
CA VAL A 79 -12.12 7.64 -13.73
C VAL A 79 -13.57 7.51 -14.22
N GLU A 80 -14.51 8.23 -13.60
CA GLU A 80 -15.95 8.15 -13.94
C GLU A 80 -16.36 9.11 -15.08
N GLY A 81 -15.51 10.09 -15.41
CA GLY A 81 -15.81 11.15 -16.38
C GLY A 81 -16.90 12.14 -15.92
N ASN A 82 -17.28 12.13 -14.65
CA ASN A 82 -18.36 12.94 -14.09
C ASN A 82 -17.91 14.37 -13.77
N ALA A 83 -17.85 15.19 -14.82
CA ALA A 83 -17.38 16.58 -14.78
C ALA A 83 -18.21 17.52 -13.88
N ASP A 84 -19.42 17.14 -13.47
CA ASP A 84 -20.27 17.96 -12.59
C ASP A 84 -20.04 17.63 -11.10
N LYS A 85 -19.98 16.35 -10.72
CA LYS A 85 -19.52 15.96 -9.36
C LYS A 85 -18.09 16.42 -9.10
N ALA A 86 -17.19 16.26 -10.08
CA ALA A 86 -15.82 16.73 -9.97
C ALA A 86 -15.76 18.24 -9.68
N ARG A 87 -16.58 19.02 -10.41
CA ARG A 87 -16.73 20.47 -10.15
C ARG A 87 -17.27 20.74 -8.76
N GLU A 88 -18.28 19.99 -8.31
CA GLU A 88 -18.84 20.15 -6.96
C GLU A 88 -17.75 19.97 -5.88
N ALA A 89 -16.96 18.90 -5.94
CA ALA A 89 -15.89 18.64 -4.98
C ALA A 89 -14.84 19.78 -4.95
N PHE A 90 -14.34 20.22 -6.11
CA PHE A 90 -13.39 21.34 -6.18
C PHE A 90 -14.02 22.69 -5.79
N GLU A 91 -15.30 22.89 -6.04
CA GLU A 91 -16.05 24.06 -5.55
C GLU A 91 -16.28 24.01 -4.03
N GLN A 92 -16.44 22.83 -3.43
CA GLN A 92 -16.48 22.70 -1.97
C GLN A 92 -15.13 23.09 -1.36
N VAL A 93 -14.01 22.62 -1.91
CA VAL A 93 -12.66 23.04 -1.50
C VAL A 93 -12.50 24.56 -1.57
N THR A 94 -12.69 25.15 -2.77
CA THR A 94 -12.42 26.58 -3.00
C THR A 94 -13.40 27.53 -2.30
N LYS A 95 -14.55 27.04 -1.79
CA LYS A 95 -15.51 27.84 -0.99
C LYS A 95 -15.37 27.64 0.52
N ARG A 96 -15.10 26.41 1.00
CA ARG A 96 -15.05 26.08 2.43
C ARG A 96 -13.65 26.15 3.02
N TYR A 97 -12.63 25.84 2.23
CA TYR A 97 -11.23 25.77 2.65
C TYR A 97 -10.33 26.70 1.79
N PRO A 98 -10.66 27.99 1.60
CA PRO A 98 -9.95 28.87 0.66
C PRO A 98 -8.51 29.25 1.05
N GLN A 99 -7.98 28.72 2.16
CA GLN A 99 -6.62 29.00 2.66
C GLN A 99 -5.78 27.73 2.90
N SER A 100 -6.30 26.54 2.55
CA SER A 100 -5.58 25.27 2.69
C SER A 100 -4.73 24.93 1.46
N ASP A 101 -3.84 23.94 1.59
CA ASP A 101 -2.89 23.56 0.54
C ASP A 101 -3.54 22.82 -0.65
N GLY A 102 -4.71 22.21 -0.47
CA GLY A 102 -5.52 21.65 -1.56
C GLY A 102 -6.24 22.70 -2.41
N ALA A 103 -6.45 23.92 -1.89
CA ALA A 103 -7.15 25.01 -2.59
C ALA A 103 -6.51 25.44 -3.94
N PRO A 104 -5.19 25.65 -4.07
CA PRO A 104 -4.56 25.91 -5.37
C PRO A 104 -4.71 24.73 -6.34
N GLY A 105 -4.72 23.48 -5.86
CA GLY A 105 -5.02 22.31 -6.67
C GLY A 105 -6.45 22.34 -7.21
N ALA A 106 -7.42 22.63 -6.36
CA ALA A 106 -8.83 22.72 -6.75
C ALA A 106 -9.08 23.84 -7.79
N TYR A 107 -8.44 25.00 -7.67
CA TYR A 107 -8.47 26.03 -8.72
C TYR A 107 -7.85 25.55 -10.04
N TYR A 108 -6.73 24.81 -10.00
CA TYR A 108 -6.15 24.21 -11.21
C TYR A 108 -7.11 23.22 -11.89
N TYR A 109 -7.77 22.33 -11.14
CA TYR A 109 -8.70 21.37 -11.72
C TYR A 109 -10.01 22.01 -12.20
N LEU A 110 -10.52 23.06 -11.54
CA LEU A 110 -11.64 23.87 -12.06
C LEU A 110 -11.27 24.58 -13.37
N GLY A 111 -10.03 25.08 -13.48
CA GLY A 111 -9.48 25.61 -14.72
C GLY A 111 -9.43 24.54 -15.82
N ARG A 112 -8.98 23.32 -15.51
CA ARG A 112 -8.97 22.19 -16.44
C ARG A 112 -10.36 21.75 -16.89
N LEU A 113 -11.29 21.49 -15.97
CA LEU A 113 -12.69 21.14 -16.29
C LEU A 113 -13.35 22.17 -17.21
N THR A 114 -13.03 23.45 -17.02
CA THR A 114 -13.53 24.54 -17.86
C THR A 114 -12.82 24.56 -19.22
N LEU A 115 -11.49 24.44 -19.24
CA LEU A 115 -10.68 24.41 -20.46
C LEU A 115 -11.06 23.25 -21.38
N ASP A 116 -11.24 22.05 -20.83
CA ASP A 116 -11.47 20.84 -21.61
C ASP A 116 -12.83 20.93 -22.34
N ARG A 117 -13.89 21.41 -21.67
CA ARG A 117 -15.22 21.66 -22.28
C ARG A 117 -15.31 22.92 -23.15
N ALA A 118 -14.45 23.91 -22.97
CA ALA A 118 -14.61 25.24 -23.58
C ALA A 118 -14.79 25.21 -25.11
N THR A 119 -15.78 25.94 -25.62
CA THR A 119 -16.05 26.13 -27.05
C THR A 119 -16.00 27.60 -27.48
N THR A 120 -16.12 28.52 -26.51
CA THR A 120 -16.17 29.98 -26.72
C THR A 120 -14.97 30.68 -26.09
N ALA A 121 -14.69 31.90 -26.53
CA ALA A 121 -13.65 32.74 -25.92
C ALA A 121 -13.89 33.02 -24.43
N ALA A 122 -15.15 33.20 -24.01
CA ALA A 122 -15.51 33.45 -22.62
C ALA A 122 -15.12 32.27 -21.70
N GLU A 123 -15.41 31.03 -22.10
CA GLU A 123 -15.02 29.84 -21.32
C GLU A 123 -13.49 29.65 -21.24
N LEU A 124 -12.76 30.08 -22.28
CA LEU A 124 -11.29 30.04 -22.27
C LEU A 124 -10.70 31.11 -21.35
N ASP A 125 -11.29 32.31 -21.30
CA ASP A 125 -10.88 33.36 -20.38
C ASP A 125 -11.32 33.05 -18.92
N ASP A 126 -12.44 32.34 -18.70
CA ASP A 126 -12.82 31.77 -17.40
C ASP A 126 -11.82 30.71 -16.90
N ALA A 127 -11.35 29.83 -17.79
CA ALA A 127 -10.32 28.85 -17.46
C ALA A 127 -8.99 29.53 -17.10
N LEU A 128 -8.56 30.53 -17.89
CA LEU A 128 -7.42 31.40 -17.60
C LEU A 128 -7.57 32.09 -16.24
N ALA A 129 -8.77 32.56 -15.88
CA ALA A 129 -9.04 33.19 -14.60
C ALA A 129 -8.86 32.22 -13.41
N GLN A 130 -9.14 30.93 -13.56
CA GLN A 130 -8.83 29.94 -12.50
C GLN A 130 -7.32 29.70 -12.37
N PHE A 131 -6.60 29.52 -13.49
CA PHE A 131 -5.14 29.35 -13.45
C PHE A 131 -4.41 30.61 -12.94
N ALA A 132 -4.93 31.80 -13.21
CA ALA A 132 -4.43 33.07 -12.66
C ALA A 132 -4.71 33.21 -11.14
N ARG A 133 -5.78 32.61 -10.61
CA ARG A 133 -6.03 32.57 -9.15
C ARG A 133 -4.95 31.81 -8.41
N VAL A 134 -4.46 30.69 -8.95
CA VAL A 134 -3.35 29.92 -8.35
C VAL A 134 -2.11 30.82 -8.17
N GLN A 135 -1.65 31.46 -9.25
CA GLN A 135 -0.51 32.39 -9.22
C GLN A 135 -0.71 33.58 -8.28
N ARG A 136 -1.91 34.18 -8.26
CA ARG A 136 -2.19 35.42 -7.52
C ARG A 136 -2.46 35.22 -6.03
N LEU A 137 -3.04 34.08 -5.65
CA LEU A 137 -3.45 33.80 -4.27
C LEU A 137 -2.46 32.88 -3.54
N TYR A 138 -1.80 31.97 -4.27
CA TYR A 138 -0.87 30.98 -3.71
C TYR A 138 0.50 31.01 -4.43
N PRO A 139 1.19 32.17 -4.53
CA PRO A 139 2.40 32.35 -5.34
C PRO A 139 3.62 31.50 -4.93
N ARG A 140 3.54 30.75 -3.83
CA ARG A 140 4.58 29.82 -3.34
C ARG A 140 4.19 28.34 -3.47
N SER A 141 3.00 28.03 -3.97
CA SER A 141 2.50 26.65 -4.08
C SER A 141 3.12 25.92 -5.28
N GLU A 142 3.42 24.63 -5.13
CA GLU A 142 3.94 23.78 -6.21
C GLU A 142 2.98 23.70 -7.41
N TRP A 143 1.67 23.92 -7.17
CA TRP A 143 0.65 24.02 -8.21
C TRP A 143 0.84 25.20 -9.17
N VAL A 144 1.68 26.20 -8.86
CA VAL A 144 1.95 27.35 -9.74
C VAL A 144 2.50 26.91 -11.11
N ALA A 145 3.43 25.94 -11.15
CA ALA A 145 3.97 25.40 -12.41
C ALA A 145 2.88 24.71 -13.25
N LYS A 146 1.98 23.97 -12.60
CA LYS A 146 0.84 23.29 -13.24
C LYS A 146 -0.21 24.30 -13.75
N ALA A 147 -0.48 25.36 -13.00
CA ALA A 147 -1.36 26.44 -13.42
C ALA A 147 -0.77 27.26 -14.59
N LEU A 148 0.53 27.52 -14.61
CA LEU A 148 1.22 28.13 -15.76
C LEU A 148 1.15 27.25 -17.02
N TYR A 149 1.30 25.93 -16.86
CA TYR A 149 1.08 24.98 -17.95
C TYR A 149 -0.37 24.97 -18.45
N GLY A 150 -1.36 25.00 -17.54
CA GLY A 150 -2.78 25.16 -17.87
C GLY A 150 -3.08 26.47 -18.62
N THR A 151 -2.45 27.58 -18.21
CA THR A 151 -2.49 28.88 -18.91
C THR A 151 -1.99 28.74 -20.35
N ALA A 152 -0.87 28.07 -20.59
CA ALA A 152 -0.36 27.82 -21.95
C ALA A 152 -1.33 26.97 -22.80
N LEU A 153 -1.93 25.92 -22.23
CA LEU A 153 -2.93 25.10 -22.92
C LEU A 153 -4.18 25.92 -23.29
N ALA A 154 -4.63 26.82 -22.41
CA ALA A 154 -5.77 27.70 -22.66
C ALA A 154 -5.48 28.76 -23.75
N HIS A 155 -4.29 29.36 -23.76
CA HIS A 155 -3.85 30.21 -24.87
C HIS A 155 -3.80 29.41 -26.19
N ARG A 156 -3.29 28.16 -26.17
CA ARG A 156 -3.24 27.33 -27.39
C ARG A 156 -4.63 26.97 -27.91
N LYS A 157 -5.58 26.64 -27.04
CA LYS A 157 -6.98 26.36 -27.43
C LYS A 157 -7.69 27.64 -27.93
N ALA A 158 -7.24 28.83 -27.51
CA ALA A 158 -7.67 30.12 -28.03
C ALA A 158 -6.95 30.56 -29.33
N GLY A 159 -6.03 29.77 -29.89
CA GLY A 159 -5.20 30.18 -31.04
C GLY A 159 -4.14 31.26 -30.73
N ARG A 160 -3.97 31.62 -29.45
CA ARG A 160 -2.99 32.59 -28.93
C ARG A 160 -1.60 31.94 -28.85
N LEU A 161 -0.99 31.67 -29.99
CA LEU A 161 0.26 30.89 -30.11
C LEU A 161 1.50 31.58 -29.49
N PRO A 162 1.73 32.90 -29.66
CA PRO A 162 2.82 33.59 -28.95
C PRO A 162 2.65 33.53 -27.42
N GLU A 163 1.43 33.74 -26.92
CA GLU A 163 1.15 33.68 -25.48
C GLU A 163 1.23 32.25 -24.92
N THR A 164 0.99 31.23 -25.76
CA THR A 164 1.29 29.82 -25.46
C THR A 164 2.78 29.61 -25.23
N VAL A 165 3.62 30.14 -26.13
CA VAL A 165 5.09 30.05 -26.00
C VAL A 165 5.55 30.73 -24.72
N GLU A 166 5.09 31.94 -24.42
CA GLU A 166 5.52 32.66 -23.22
C GLU A 166 5.07 31.99 -21.91
N ALA A 167 3.79 31.59 -21.80
CA ALA A 167 3.30 30.90 -20.61
C ALA A 167 4.02 29.57 -20.35
N ALA A 168 4.33 28.81 -21.41
CA ALA A 168 5.09 27.56 -21.30
C ALA A 168 6.60 27.79 -21.06
N ARG A 169 7.19 28.83 -21.65
CA ARG A 169 8.59 29.22 -21.43
C ARG A 169 8.83 29.63 -19.99
N ARG A 170 7.87 30.32 -19.35
CA ARG A 170 7.90 30.59 -17.90
C ARG A 170 8.04 29.30 -17.09
N VAL A 171 7.26 28.25 -17.38
CA VAL A 171 7.43 26.94 -16.68
C VAL A 171 8.85 26.39 -16.88
N ALA A 172 9.35 26.35 -18.12
CA ALA A 172 10.63 25.75 -18.45
C ALA A 172 11.87 26.50 -17.90
N LEU A 173 11.71 27.78 -17.53
CA LEU A 173 12.75 28.66 -16.96
C LEU A 173 12.63 28.87 -15.45
N GLU A 174 11.42 29.16 -14.94
CA GLU A 174 11.17 29.45 -13.51
C GLU A 174 11.03 28.16 -12.69
N TYR A 175 10.53 27.06 -13.29
CA TYR A 175 10.25 25.78 -12.59
C TYR A 175 10.93 24.59 -13.31
N PRO A 176 12.26 24.64 -13.56
CA PRO A 176 12.98 23.70 -14.42
C PRO A 176 12.98 22.24 -13.94
N SER A 177 12.68 21.99 -12.66
CA SER A 177 12.58 20.68 -12.01
C SER A 177 11.14 20.16 -11.85
N SER A 178 10.12 20.94 -12.26
CA SER A 178 8.72 20.52 -12.16
C SER A 178 8.38 19.39 -13.13
N ASP A 179 7.49 18.49 -12.71
CA ASP A 179 6.82 17.51 -13.56
C ASP A 179 6.10 18.13 -14.78
N ALA A 180 5.67 19.39 -14.67
CA ALA A 180 5.08 20.15 -15.77
C ALA A 180 6.11 20.68 -16.80
N ALA A 181 7.42 20.71 -16.50
CA ALA A 181 8.45 21.26 -17.38
C ALA A 181 8.57 20.56 -18.75
N PRO A 182 8.68 19.22 -18.87
CA PRO A 182 8.69 18.54 -20.18
C PRO A 182 7.39 18.75 -20.96
N ALA A 183 6.24 18.74 -20.27
CA ALA A 183 4.93 18.95 -20.88
C ALA A 183 4.78 20.38 -21.43
N ALA A 184 5.25 21.39 -20.69
CA ALA A 184 5.29 22.77 -21.13
C ALA A 184 6.21 22.96 -22.34
N GLN A 185 7.43 22.41 -22.31
CA GLN A 185 8.35 22.49 -23.45
C GLN A 185 7.77 21.84 -24.72
N PHE A 186 6.96 20.78 -24.58
CA PHE A 186 6.22 20.21 -25.71
C PHE A 186 5.19 21.19 -26.31
N GLN A 187 4.53 22.03 -25.50
CA GLN A 187 3.61 23.05 -26.02
C GLN A 187 4.36 24.20 -26.70
N ILE A 188 5.59 24.53 -26.29
CA ILE A 188 6.44 25.49 -27.01
C ILE A 188 6.72 24.98 -28.44
N GLY A 189 7.22 23.73 -28.56
CA GLY A 189 7.47 23.11 -29.86
C GLY A 189 6.21 23.00 -30.71
N HIS A 190 5.08 22.65 -30.11
CA HIS A 190 3.79 22.56 -30.81
C HIS A 190 3.26 23.93 -31.28
N ALA A 191 3.43 24.99 -30.48
CA ALA A 191 3.04 26.35 -30.87
C ALA A 191 3.93 26.89 -32.01
N LEU A 192 5.25 26.69 -31.94
CA LEU A 192 6.18 27.05 -33.01
C LEU A 192 5.83 26.33 -34.33
N ALA A 193 5.47 25.05 -34.27
CA ALA A 193 5.04 24.29 -35.45
C ALA A 193 3.77 24.89 -36.08
N LEU A 194 2.79 25.28 -35.27
CA LEU A 194 1.54 25.90 -35.71
C LEU A 194 1.74 27.34 -36.22
N MET A 195 2.79 28.05 -35.79
CA MET A 195 3.19 29.36 -36.32
C MET A 195 3.98 29.26 -37.64
N GLY A 196 4.25 28.05 -38.14
CA GLY A 196 5.04 27.86 -39.37
C GLY A 196 6.55 27.93 -39.15
N GLU A 197 7.03 27.72 -37.92
CA GLU A 197 8.44 27.66 -37.56
C GLU A 197 8.88 26.20 -37.28
N PRO A 198 8.92 25.30 -38.29
CA PRO A 198 9.17 23.88 -38.07
C PRO A 198 10.56 23.62 -37.49
N ARG A 199 11.58 24.41 -37.86
CA ARG A 199 12.94 24.23 -37.34
C ARG A 199 13.04 24.54 -35.84
N PRO A 200 12.66 25.73 -35.35
CA PRO A 200 12.54 25.99 -33.92
C PRO A 200 11.64 24.99 -33.16
N ALA A 201 10.56 24.53 -33.78
CA ALA A 201 9.69 23.52 -33.19
C ALA A 201 10.40 22.18 -32.92
N MET A 202 11.10 21.65 -33.94
CA MET A 202 11.94 20.45 -33.83
C MET A 202 13.06 20.63 -32.79
N GLU A 203 13.68 21.81 -32.72
CA GLU A 203 14.74 22.12 -31.75
C GLU A 203 14.19 22.08 -30.31
N GLU A 204 12.98 22.59 -30.04
CA GLU A 204 12.33 22.47 -28.72
C GLU A 204 11.89 21.03 -28.39
N PHE A 205 11.32 20.29 -29.34
CA PHE A 205 11.00 18.87 -29.14
C PHE A 205 12.27 18.06 -28.85
N GLN A 206 13.38 18.35 -29.53
CA GLN A 206 14.64 17.67 -29.34
C GLN A 206 15.28 18.00 -27.98
N ARG A 207 15.07 19.22 -27.45
CA ARG A 207 15.44 19.55 -26.06
C ARG A 207 14.72 18.68 -25.02
N ILE A 208 13.50 18.21 -25.28
CA ILE A 208 12.81 17.27 -24.37
C ILE A 208 13.55 15.92 -24.33
N ARG A 209 13.97 15.42 -25.50
CA ARG A 209 14.65 14.11 -25.64
C ARG A 209 16.03 14.08 -24.99
N SER A 210 16.76 15.21 -24.98
CA SER A 210 18.06 15.31 -24.31
C SER A 210 17.98 15.68 -22.83
N ARG A 211 17.04 16.56 -22.44
CA ARG A 211 16.91 17.04 -21.04
C ARG A 211 16.06 16.13 -20.15
N PHE A 212 15.07 15.46 -20.71
CA PHE A 212 14.10 14.63 -19.98
C PHE A 212 13.94 13.23 -20.62
N PRO A 213 15.03 12.46 -20.85
CA PRO A 213 14.99 11.23 -21.65
C PRO A 213 14.05 10.14 -21.10
N GLY A 214 13.86 10.08 -19.77
CA GLY A 214 12.91 9.16 -19.12
C GLY A 214 11.46 9.68 -19.01
N SER A 215 11.13 10.83 -19.60
CA SER A 215 9.77 11.38 -19.56
C SER A 215 8.88 10.78 -20.65
N GLU A 216 7.60 10.57 -20.35
CA GLU A 216 6.56 10.20 -21.33
C GLU A 216 6.44 11.18 -22.52
N TRP A 217 7.01 12.38 -22.43
CA TRP A 217 7.06 13.35 -23.51
C TRP A 217 8.23 13.14 -24.49
N ALA A 218 9.28 12.40 -24.12
CA ALA A 218 10.42 12.10 -24.99
C ALA A 218 10.06 11.27 -26.24
N PRO A 219 9.27 10.18 -26.17
CA PRO A 219 8.81 9.48 -27.39
C PRO A 219 7.85 10.35 -28.21
N LYS A 220 6.87 11.00 -27.58
CA LYS A 220 5.93 11.91 -28.25
C LYS A 220 6.65 13.04 -29.01
N ALA A 221 7.79 13.49 -28.49
CA ALA A 221 8.64 14.49 -29.13
C ALA A 221 9.31 13.93 -30.39
N LEU A 222 9.82 12.69 -30.38
CA LEU A 222 10.36 12.02 -31.58
C LEU A 222 9.32 11.94 -32.71
N ASP A 223 8.06 11.64 -32.39
CA ASP A 223 6.98 11.59 -33.38
C ASP A 223 6.78 12.95 -34.06
N ARG A 224 6.76 14.04 -33.29
CA ARG A 224 6.59 15.41 -33.80
C ARG A 224 7.80 15.88 -34.60
N ILE A 225 9.01 15.56 -34.13
CA ILE A 225 10.26 15.76 -34.86
C ILE A 225 10.19 15.06 -36.22
N THR A 226 9.86 13.77 -36.24
CA THR A 226 9.78 12.95 -37.45
C THR A 226 8.72 13.44 -38.43
N ALA A 227 7.55 13.87 -37.92
CA ALA A 227 6.49 14.45 -38.74
C ALA A 227 6.93 15.77 -39.40
N LEU A 228 7.53 16.68 -38.63
CA LEU A 228 8.06 17.95 -39.15
C LEU A 228 9.22 17.73 -40.15
N TYR A 229 10.03 16.67 -39.99
CA TYR A 229 11.03 16.31 -40.99
C TYR A 229 10.43 15.91 -42.32
N ARG A 230 9.42 15.03 -42.30
CA ARG A 230 8.77 14.55 -43.52
C ARG A 230 7.97 15.64 -44.24
N LEU A 231 7.53 16.68 -43.52
CA LEU A 231 6.79 17.82 -44.06
C LEU A 231 7.68 18.99 -44.54
N HIS A 232 8.82 19.25 -43.89
CA HIS A 232 9.61 20.47 -44.10
C HIS A 232 11.12 20.24 -44.29
N GLY A 233 11.60 19.01 -44.10
CA GLY A 233 12.96 18.60 -44.47
C GLY A 233 13.12 18.49 -45.98
N ARG A 234 14.34 18.73 -46.49
CA ARG A 234 14.63 18.69 -47.95
C ARG A 234 14.84 17.27 -48.52
N GLY A 235 14.52 16.23 -47.77
CA GLY A 235 14.62 14.83 -48.22
C GLY A 235 13.24 14.19 -48.34
N LYS A 236 12.95 13.55 -49.48
CA LYS A 236 11.82 12.62 -49.56
C LYS A 236 12.11 11.42 -48.65
N PRO A 237 11.18 10.98 -47.79
CA PRO A 237 11.34 9.72 -47.07
C PRO A 237 11.31 8.56 -48.09
N VAL A 238 12.40 7.79 -48.17
CA VAL A 238 12.50 6.63 -49.05
C VAL A 238 11.97 5.41 -48.30
N PHE A 239 10.77 4.96 -48.68
CA PHE A 239 10.20 3.70 -48.20
C PHE A 239 10.61 2.55 -49.14
N THR A 240 11.56 1.74 -48.71
CA THR A 240 11.85 0.44 -49.35
C THR A 240 10.92 -0.64 -48.79
N LEU A 241 10.22 -1.35 -49.68
CA LEU A 241 9.43 -2.52 -49.32
C LEU A 241 10.33 -3.74 -49.11
N ASP A 242 9.84 -4.69 -48.30
CA ASP A 242 10.45 -6.01 -48.13
C ASP A 242 10.44 -6.77 -49.49
N PRO A 243 11.60 -7.27 -49.99
CA PRO A 243 11.65 -8.07 -51.22
C PRO A 243 10.77 -9.33 -51.24
N ALA A 244 10.37 -9.85 -50.08
CA ALA A 244 9.43 -10.98 -49.96
C ALA A 244 7.95 -10.57 -50.09
N TYR A 245 7.62 -9.28 -50.01
CA TYR A 245 6.23 -8.81 -49.95
C TYR A 245 5.60 -8.59 -51.34
N SER A 246 4.92 -9.63 -51.84
CA SER A 246 4.20 -9.60 -53.13
C SER A 246 2.68 -9.41 -52.96
N ALA A 247 2.25 -8.19 -52.61
CA ALA A 247 0.83 -7.81 -52.65
C ALA A 247 0.40 -7.27 -54.04
N GLY A 248 -0.88 -7.42 -54.39
CA GLY A 248 -1.46 -7.03 -55.69
C GLY A 248 -1.61 -5.52 -55.96
N GLY A 249 -0.76 -4.68 -55.37
CA GLY A 249 -0.84 -3.20 -55.47
C GLY A 249 -0.24 -2.59 -56.74
N GLY A 250 0.54 -3.35 -57.53
CA GLY A 250 1.05 -2.90 -58.83
C GLY A 250 1.88 -1.60 -58.76
N ASP A 251 1.50 -0.59 -59.53
CA ASP A 251 2.19 0.71 -59.58
C ASP A 251 1.97 1.58 -58.32
N VAL A 252 0.98 1.27 -57.47
CA VAL A 252 0.74 1.96 -56.19
C VAL A 252 1.90 1.77 -55.21
N LEU A 253 2.59 0.63 -55.32
CA LEU A 253 3.74 0.26 -54.49
C LEU A 253 5.08 0.87 -54.99
N LYS A 254 5.03 1.73 -56.02
CA LYS A 254 6.18 2.45 -56.57
C LYS A 254 6.07 3.93 -56.21
N ASP A 255 7.21 4.58 -56.00
CA ASP A 255 7.32 5.99 -55.57
C ASP A 255 6.38 6.33 -54.39
N VAL A 256 6.31 5.43 -53.40
CA VAL A 256 5.50 5.60 -52.18
C VAL A 256 6.03 6.77 -51.36
N ARG A 257 5.14 7.72 -51.04
CA ARG A 257 5.46 8.98 -50.36
C ARG A 257 4.99 9.01 -48.91
N ALA A 258 3.90 8.31 -48.60
CA ALA A 258 3.46 8.07 -47.23
C ALA A 258 2.58 6.82 -47.14
N ILE A 259 2.56 6.17 -45.98
CA ILE A 259 1.64 5.10 -45.63
C ILE A 259 0.99 5.38 -44.28
N LEU A 260 -0.26 4.94 -44.09
CA LEU A 260 -1.02 5.14 -42.85
C LEU A 260 -2.05 4.02 -42.67
N MET A 261 -2.03 3.34 -41.52
CA MET A 261 -3.04 2.34 -41.15
C MET A 261 -4.17 3.01 -40.35
N THR A 262 -5.44 2.76 -40.70
CA THR A 262 -6.60 3.18 -39.87
C THR A 262 -6.89 2.16 -38.75
N PRO A 263 -7.62 2.54 -37.69
CA PRO A 263 -8.10 1.60 -36.67
C PRO A 263 -8.93 0.43 -37.25
N GLY A 264 -9.62 0.66 -38.37
CA GLY A 264 -10.33 -0.36 -39.14
C GLY A 264 -9.44 -1.32 -39.96
N ARG A 265 -8.12 -1.32 -39.75
CA ARG A 265 -7.12 -2.13 -40.47
C ARG A 265 -7.05 -1.89 -41.99
N THR A 266 -7.44 -0.69 -42.46
CA THR A 266 -7.23 -0.27 -43.86
C THR A 266 -5.90 0.48 -43.98
N LEU A 267 -5.00 -0.04 -44.81
CA LEU A 267 -3.70 0.57 -45.11
C LEU A 267 -3.86 1.56 -46.27
N TRP A 268 -3.75 2.85 -46.01
CA TRP A 268 -3.72 3.88 -47.04
C TRP A 268 -2.29 4.16 -47.49
N ILE A 269 -2.08 4.14 -48.82
CA ILE A 269 -0.79 4.32 -49.48
C ILE A 269 -0.88 5.54 -50.39
N ALA A 270 -0.16 6.62 -50.06
CA ALA A 270 0.04 7.75 -50.96
C ALA A 270 1.27 7.49 -51.82
N SER A 271 1.10 7.51 -53.14
CA SER A 271 2.18 7.27 -54.10
C SER A 271 2.24 8.40 -55.14
N ASP A 272 3.45 8.94 -55.34
CA ASP A 272 3.74 9.92 -56.39
C ASP A 272 3.61 9.28 -57.79
N LYS A 273 3.76 7.94 -57.90
CA LYS A 273 3.67 7.20 -59.17
C LYS A 273 2.26 7.24 -59.75
N VAL A 274 1.26 6.98 -58.90
CA VAL A 274 -0.17 6.96 -59.29
C VAL A 274 -0.90 8.27 -58.98
N LYS A 275 -0.27 9.23 -58.29
CA LYS A 275 -0.83 10.53 -57.88
C LYS A 275 -2.16 10.42 -57.14
N ALA A 276 -2.21 9.44 -56.24
CA ALA A 276 -3.40 9.11 -55.46
C ALA A 276 -3.03 8.55 -54.09
N VAL A 277 -3.96 8.65 -53.14
CA VAL A 277 -3.98 7.86 -51.92
C VAL A 277 -4.88 6.67 -52.14
N VAL A 278 -4.37 5.47 -51.92
CA VAL A 278 -5.04 4.22 -52.26
C VAL A 278 -5.25 3.40 -50.99
N PRO A 279 -6.49 3.04 -50.63
CA PRO A 279 -6.73 2.12 -49.53
C PRO A 279 -6.48 0.68 -49.97
N VAL A 280 -5.84 -0.09 -49.09
CA VAL A 280 -5.74 -1.55 -49.15
C VAL A 280 -6.45 -2.09 -47.91
N GLY A 281 -7.50 -2.88 -48.12
CA GLY A 281 -8.25 -3.50 -47.02
C GLY A 281 -7.44 -4.56 -46.27
N PRO A 282 -7.90 -4.99 -45.08
CA PRO A 282 -7.26 -6.06 -44.32
C PRO A 282 -7.30 -7.43 -45.04
N ASP A 283 -8.11 -7.56 -46.09
CA ASP A 283 -8.15 -8.71 -47.00
C ASP A 283 -7.19 -8.58 -48.19
N GLY A 284 -6.33 -7.56 -48.19
CA GLY A 284 -5.36 -7.27 -49.25
C GLY A 284 -5.95 -6.65 -50.51
N LYS A 285 -7.27 -6.38 -50.58
CA LYS A 285 -7.89 -5.79 -51.78
C LYS A 285 -7.66 -4.28 -51.84
N VAL A 286 -7.32 -3.79 -53.03
CA VAL A 286 -7.27 -2.36 -53.33
C VAL A 286 -8.68 -1.80 -53.44
N GLY A 287 -9.00 -0.78 -52.64
CA GLY A 287 -10.26 -0.05 -52.69
C GLY A 287 -10.20 1.24 -53.54
N GLY A 288 -11.29 2.01 -53.53
CA GLY A 288 -11.40 3.25 -54.29
C GLY A 288 -10.37 4.30 -53.87
N SER A 289 -9.61 4.82 -54.83
CA SER A 289 -8.52 5.77 -54.59
C SER A 289 -8.99 7.22 -54.54
N LEU A 290 -8.31 8.01 -53.70
CA LEU A 290 -8.48 9.47 -53.60
C LEU A 290 -7.41 10.14 -54.46
N SER A 291 -7.81 10.78 -55.55
CA SER A 291 -6.88 11.48 -56.46
C SER A 291 -6.40 12.81 -55.87
N GLY A 292 -5.12 13.12 -56.08
CA GLY A 292 -4.52 14.38 -55.60
C GLY A 292 -3.18 14.64 -56.26
N ALA A 293 -3.04 15.78 -56.93
CA ALA A 293 -1.85 16.10 -57.72
C ALA A 293 -0.58 16.30 -56.86
N ASP A 294 -0.73 16.79 -55.62
CA ASP A 294 0.35 17.17 -54.71
C ASP A 294 0.07 16.67 -53.28
N LEU A 295 0.26 15.37 -53.05
CA LEU A 295 0.01 14.72 -51.75
C LEU A 295 1.15 14.98 -50.76
N GLN A 296 0.95 15.85 -49.77
CA GLN A 296 1.98 16.21 -48.79
C GLN A 296 2.13 15.14 -47.69
N SER A 297 1.03 14.71 -47.07
CA SER A 297 1.06 13.72 -45.98
C SER A 297 -0.29 13.02 -45.78
N LEU A 298 -0.25 11.91 -45.01
CA LEU A 298 -1.41 11.20 -44.49
C LEU A 298 -1.42 11.30 -42.96
N SER A 299 -2.60 11.45 -42.37
CA SER A 299 -2.82 11.50 -40.92
C SER A 299 -4.24 11.05 -40.55
N LEU A 300 -4.53 10.87 -39.26
CA LEU A 300 -5.88 10.55 -38.77
C LEU A 300 -6.47 11.70 -37.95
N THR A 301 -7.80 11.85 -37.98
CA THR A 301 -8.53 12.58 -36.94
C THR A 301 -8.50 11.81 -35.60
N PRO A 302 -8.84 12.44 -34.46
CA PRO A 302 -9.10 11.72 -33.22
C PRO A 302 -10.26 10.71 -33.30
N GLY A 303 -11.13 10.80 -34.32
CA GLY A 303 -12.18 9.82 -34.61
C GLY A 303 -11.71 8.63 -35.46
N GLY A 304 -10.48 8.67 -36.00
CA GLY A 304 -9.91 7.63 -36.86
C GLY A 304 -10.13 7.84 -38.37
N ASP A 305 -10.69 8.98 -38.79
CA ASP A 305 -10.90 9.32 -40.20
C ASP A 305 -9.58 9.70 -40.89
N LEU A 306 -9.43 9.34 -42.17
CA LEU A 306 -8.26 9.73 -42.96
C LEU A 306 -8.29 11.23 -43.28
N VAL A 307 -7.21 11.93 -42.91
CA VAL A 307 -6.90 13.29 -43.37
C VAL A 307 -5.73 13.24 -44.35
N VAL A 308 -6.01 13.57 -45.61
CA VAL A 308 -5.03 13.71 -46.68
C VAL A 308 -4.65 15.18 -46.82
N ALA A 309 -3.37 15.52 -46.62
CA ALA A 309 -2.89 16.89 -46.80
C ALA A 309 -2.50 17.15 -48.26
N ALA A 310 -3.13 18.14 -48.88
CA ALA A 310 -2.72 18.80 -50.12
C ALA A 310 -2.17 20.21 -49.78
N PRO A 311 -1.37 20.87 -50.65
CA PRO A 311 -0.89 22.23 -50.39
C PRO A 311 -2.06 23.21 -50.19
N PRO A 312 -2.03 24.08 -49.16
CA PRO A 312 -3.08 25.06 -48.94
C PRO A 312 -3.02 26.15 -50.01
N LEU A 313 -4.14 26.40 -50.70
CA LEU A 313 -4.36 27.64 -51.44
C LEU A 313 -4.50 28.79 -50.44
N LEU A 314 -3.38 29.46 -50.15
CA LEU A 314 -3.32 30.69 -49.36
C LEU A 314 -3.96 31.86 -50.13
N GLN A 315 -5.29 31.89 -50.21
CA GLN A 315 -6.03 33.09 -50.54
C GLN A 315 -6.08 34.01 -49.33
N HIS A 316 -5.21 35.03 -49.31
CA HIS A 316 -5.30 36.12 -48.35
C HIS A 316 -6.64 36.87 -48.52
N PRO A 317 -7.47 37.02 -47.47
CA PRO A 317 -8.68 37.84 -47.53
C PRO A 317 -8.32 39.33 -47.47
N HIS A 318 -7.92 39.91 -48.61
CA HIS A 318 -7.85 41.36 -48.73
C HIS A 318 -9.26 41.97 -48.68
N ARG A 319 -9.43 43.04 -47.91
CA ARG A 319 -10.71 43.75 -47.73
C ARG A 319 -11.27 44.29 -49.06
N GLN A 320 -12.47 43.85 -49.43
CA GLN A 320 -13.51 44.56 -50.18
C GLN A 320 -14.82 43.74 -50.07
N ALA A 321 -16.03 44.28 -50.08
CA ALA A 321 -16.49 45.67 -49.95
C ALA A 321 -17.85 45.67 -49.20
N GLY A 322 -18.40 46.85 -48.86
CA GLY A 322 -19.68 46.95 -48.17
C GLY A 322 -20.84 47.43 -49.07
N ARG A 323 -22.07 47.08 -48.65
CA ARG A 323 -23.41 47.58 -49.07
C ARG A 323 -24.07 46.96 -50.32
N HIS A 324 -25.16 46.23 -50.08
CA HIS A 324 -26.56 46.62 -50.42
C HIS A 324 -27.43 46.17 -49.20
N ARG A 325 -28.32 46.99 -48.60
CA ARG A 325 -29.74 47.29 -48.94
C ARG A 325 -30.63 46.03 -49.12
N ALA A 326 -31.83 45.90 -48.53
CA ALA A 326 -32.55 46.71 -47.52
C ALA A 326 -33.82 45.97 -46.99
N ALA A 327 -34.40 46.44 -45.85
CA ALA A 327 -35.75 46.13 -45.31
C ALA A 327 -36.08 44.65 -44.94
N GLY A 328 -37.04 44.33 -44.07
CA GLY A 328 -37.85 45.18 -43.17
C GLY A 328 -38.87 44.37 -42.33
N GLU A 329 -39.27 44.95 -41.18
CA GLU A 329 -40.50 44.73 -40.36
C GLU A 329 -40.90 43.34 -39.80
N ASP A 330 -41.14 43.34 -38.47
CA ASP A 330 -41.92 42.42 -37.61
C ASP A 330 -43.46 42.72 -37.81
N PRO A 331 -44.50 41.99 -37.32
CA PRO A 331 -44.54 41.18 -36.10
C PRO A 331 -45.41 39.89 -36.03
N GLY A 332 -45.26 39.13 -34.94
CA GLY A 332 -46.04 37.91 -34.63
C GLY A 332 -47.08 38.02 -33.50
N ARG A 333 -47.68 36.87 -33.12
CA ARG A 333 -48.57 36.54 -31.96
C ARG A 333 -48.87 35.02 -32.01
N GLY A 334 -49.18 34.27 -30.94
CA GLY A 334 -49.18 34.53 -29.49
C GLY A 334 -50.12 33.55 -28.72
N ARG A 335 -50.00 33.48 -27.38
CA ARG A 335 -50.83 32.81 -26.35
C ARG A 335 -50.44 31.40 -25.82
N ASP A 336 -50.11 31.41 -24.52
CA ASP A 336 -50.23 30.36 -23.47
C ASP A 336 -51.74 30.29 -23.00
N PRO A 337 -52.22 29.49 -21.98
CA PRO A 337 -51.54 28.53 -21.09
C PRO A 337 -52.30 27.20 -20.77
N GLY A 338 -51.68 26.28 -19.99
CA GLY A 338 -52.44 25.58 -18.93
C GLY A 338 -52.15 24.12 -18.49
N ARG A 339 -51.32 23.96 -17.44
CA ARG A 339 -51.46 23.02 -16.28
C ARG A 339 -51.57 21.48 -16.43
N ARG A 340 -50.57 20.80 -15.82
CA ARG A 340 -50.63 19.71 -14.79
C ARG A 340 -51.48 18.44 -15.02
N HIS A 341 -50.85 17.27 -14.82
CA HIS A 341 -51.51 15.99 -14.46
C HIS A 341 -50.81 15.26 -13.31
N ALA A 342 -51.57 14.48 -12.51
CA ALA A 342 -51.06 13.45 -11.61
C ALA A 342 -52.15 12.42 -11.21
N ARG A 343 -51.81 11.12 -11.25
CA ARG A 343 -52.54 9.93 -10.71
C ARG A 343 -53.92 9.56 -11.33
N GLY A 344 -54.17 8.25 -11.49
CA GLY A 344 -55.53 7.69 -11.72
C GLY A 344 -55.56 6.28 -12.38
N ARG A 345 -55.57 5.19 -11.59
CA ARG A 345 -55.67 3.79 -12.09
C ARG A 345 -57.12 3.37 -12.39
N ARG A 346 -57.38 2.54 -13.44
CA ARG A 346 -57.89 1.12 -13.35
C ARG A 346 -58.55 0.58 -14.65
N GLN A 347 -58.24 -0.71 -14.97
CA GLN A 347 -59.10 -1.90 -15.30
C GLN A 347 -60.30 -1.77 -16.29
N ALA A 348 -60.75 -2.80 -17.03
CA ALA A 348 -60.42 -4.25 -17.15
C ALA A 348 -60.51 -4.66 -18.67
N GLN A 349 -60.70 -5.88 -19.21
CA GLN A 349 -60.80 -7.33 -18.86
C GLN A 349 -60.51 -8.13 -20.19
N ALA A 350 -60.56 -9.46 -20.44
CA ALA A 350 -60.87 -10.73 -19.75
C ALA A 350 -60.06 -11.88 -20.44
N GLY A 351 -60.49 -13.17 -20.42
CA GLY A 351 -59.92 -14.23 -21.28
C GLY A 351 -60.27 -15.69 -20.90
N VAL A 352 -59.49 -16.66 -21.44
CA VAL A 352 -59.44 -18.13 -21.08
C VAL A 352 -60.59 -18.95 -21.74
N PRO A 353 -60.45 -20.24 -22.25
CA PRO A 353 -59.72 -21.37 -21.63
C PRO A 353 -59.02 -22.48 -22.51
N LEU A 354 -58.42 -23.47 -21.79
CA LEU A 354 -58.16 -24.92 -22.12
C LEU A 354 -56.78 -25.46 -22.63
N ARG A 355 -56.69 -26.78 -22.91
CA ARG A 355 -55.57 -27.74 -22.67
C ARG A 355 -55.35 -28.76 -23.83
N ARG A 356 -54.32 -29.65 -23.93
CA ARG A 356 -52.86 -29.74 -23.54
C ARG A 356 -52.34 -31.22 -23.54
N GLN A 357 -51.88 -31.82 -24.66
CA GLN A 357 -51.16 -33.15 -24.67
C GLN A 357 -50.54 -33.58 -26.04
N GLY A 358 -49.49 -34.45 -26.01
CA GLY A 358 -48.90 -35.24 -27.13
C GLY A 358 -47.88 -34.52 -28.05
N SER A 359 -46.86 -35.15 -28.71
CA SER A 359 -46.26 -36.51 -28.68
C SER A 359 -44.82 -36.50 -29.28
N VAL A 360 -44.10 -37.66 -29.36
CA VAL A 360 -42.61 -37.83 -29.48
C VAL A 360 -42.29 -39.23 -30.14
N PRO A 361 -41.12 -39.60 -30.76
CA PRO A 361 -39.87 -38.92 -31.24
C PRO A 361 -39.36 -39.28 -32.70
N GLY A 362 -38.25 -38.66 -33.16
CA GLY A 362 -37.15 -39.31 -33.95
C GLY A 362 -37.25 -39.37 -35.50
N PRO A 363 -36.25 -39.95 -36.24
CA PRO A 363 -35.03 -40.65 -35.78
C PRO A 363 -33.69 -40.28 -36.50
N VAL A 364 -32.66 -41.12 -36.30
CA VAL A 364 -31.28 -41.19 -36.86
C VAL A 364 -30.79 -42.66 -36.72
N PRO A 365 -29.58 -43.15 -37.13
CA PRO A 365 -28.33 -42.51 -37.63
C PRO A 365 -27.69 -43.21 -38.89
N ARG A 366 -26.40 -42.92 -39.22
CA ARG A 366 -25.28 -43.85 -39.63
C ARG A 366 -24.35 -43.43 -40.79
N SER A 367 -23.04 -43.46 -40.52
CA SER A 367 -21.91 -43.79 -41.43
C SER A 367 -21.77 -45.33 -41.57
N PRO A 368 -20.87 -45.96 -42.39
CA PRO A 368 -19.57 -45.49 -42.92
C PRO A 368 -19.29 -45.82 -44.42
N GLY A 369 -18.05 -45.57 -44.90
CA GLY A 369 -17.55 -46.02 -46.21
C GLY A 369 -16.05 -45.74 -46.37
N ALA A 370 -15.30 -46.59 -47.08
CA ALA A 370 -13.83 -46.59 -47.10
C ALA A 370 -13.20 -46.48 -48.50
N ALA A 371 -11.97 -45.95 -48.54
CA ALA A 371 -10.86 -46.17 -49.51
C ALA A 371 -11.09 -46.00 -51.04
N GLY A 372 -10.06 -45.53 -51.77
CA GLY A 372 -9.97 -45.76 -53.22
C GLY A 372 -9.20 -44.76 -54.11
N LEU A 373 -7.88 -44.94 -54.21
CA LEU A 373 -7.06 -44.87 -55.45
C LEU A 373 -7.32 -43.80 -56.57
N ALA A 374 -6.36 -42.87 -56.66
CA ALA A 374 -5.41 -42.68 -57.80
C ALA A 374 -5.82 -42.12 -59.19
N HIS A 375 -4.86 -41.36 -59.77
CA HIS A 375 -4.66 -40.97 -61.19
C HIS A 375 -5.73 -40.02 -61.84
N ASP A 376 -5.43 -39.23 -62.88
CA ASP A 376 -4.18 -39.06 -63.67
C ASP A 376 -4.00 -37.62 -64.24
N ARG A 377 -2.84 -37.36 -64.88
CA ARG A 377 -2.49 -36.34 -65.93
C ARG A 377 -3.42 -35.13 -66.10
N GLY A 378 -2.93 -33.88 -66.11
CA GLY A 378 -1.83 -33.34 -66.94
C GLY A 378 -2.31 -32.05 -67.66
N ARG A 379 -1.56 -31.28 -68.46
CA ARG A 379 -0.20 -31.33 -69.05
C ARG A 379 0.23 -29.88 -69.43
N ARG A 380 1.56 -29.61 -69.48
CA ARG A 380 2.35 -28.73 -70.42
C ARG A 380 1.78 -27.36 -70.89
N GLY A 381 2.55 -26.26 -71.07
CA GLY A 381 3.96 -25.97 -70.79
C GLY A 381 4.67 -25.12 -71.88
N ARG A 382 5.77 -24.44 -71.47
CA ARG A 382 6.98 -24.04 -72.26
C ARG A 382 7.00 -22.86 -73.29
N TYR A 383 7.96 -21.95 -73.04
CA TYR A 383 8.93 -21.26 -73.97
C TYR A 383 8.66 -19.87 -74.64
N ARG A 384 9.43 -18.87 -74.15
CA ARG A 384 10.24 -17.79 -74.82
C ARG A 384 9.82 -17.08 -76.15
N GLY A 385 9.38 -15.81 -76.03
CA GLY A 385 9.81 -14.59 -76.80
C GLY A 385 9.54 -14.47 -78.33
N PRO A 386 10.02 -13.40 -79.04
CA PRO A 386 10.43 -12.05 -78.57
C PRO A 386 10.07 -10.81 -79.50
N GLY A 387 9.66 -9.66 -78.94
CA GLY A 387 9.66 -8.30 -79.58
C GLY A 387 8.70 -8.04 -80.78
N PRO A 388 8.68 -6.83 -81.44
CA PRO A 388 9.14 -5.47 -81.08
C PRO A 388 8.00 -4.37 -81.18
N ARG A 389 8.33 -3.07 -81.36
CA ARG A 389 7.39 -1.91 -81.63
C ARG A 389 7.59 -1.33 -83.06
N PRO A 390 6.73 -0.44 -83.65
CA PRO A 390 6.79 1.04 -83.43
C PRO A 390 5.49 1.91 -83.69
N GLU A 391 5.54 3.20 -83.26
CA GLU A 391 4.95 4.48 -83.84
C GLU A 391 3.41 4.62 -84.16
N ASP A 392 2.76 5.79 -84.43
CA ASP A 392 3.19 7.16 -84.84
C ASP A 392 2.17 8.34 -84.52
N ARG A 393 2.66 9.55 -84.14
CA ARG A 393 2.37 10.97 -84.60
C ARG A 393 0.95 11.68 -84.56
N PRO A 394 0.76 12.98 -85.00
CA PRO A 394 1.28 14.25 -84.40
C PRO A 394 0.39 15.57 -84.48
N GLY A 395 0.86 16.70 -83.89
CA GLY A 395 0.57 18.11 -84.31
C GLY A 395 -0.48 18.93 -83.50
N LEU A 396 -0.58 20.29 -83.53
CA LEU A 396 0.23 21.39 -84.13
C LEU A 396 0.07 22.75 -83.34
N ARG A 397 0.40 23.94 -83.89
CA ARG A 397 1.20 24.99 -83.17
C ARG A 397 0.94 26.49 -83.51
N ARG A 398 1.38 27.43 -82.62
CA ARG A 398 1.50 28.94 -82.70
C ARG A 398 0.29 29.77 -82.18
N GLY A 399 0.40 31.01 -81.66
CA GLY A 399 1.57 31.80 -81.17
C GLY A 399 1.38 33.34 -81.01
N ARG A 400 2.24 33.99 -80.19
CA ARG A 400 2.64 35.45 -80.10
C ARG A 400 1.69 36.60 -79.60
N GLN A 401 2.25 37.36 -78.63
CA GLN A 401 2.39 38.85 -78.51
C GLN A 401 1.29 39.82 -77.98
N ALA A 402 1.66 40.53 -76.88
CA ALA A 402 1.77 42.00 -76.71
C ALA A 402 0.63 42.93 -76.16
N ALA A 403 0.95 43.59 -75.02
CA ALA A 403 0.97 45.06 -74.76
C ALA A 403 -0.28 45.91 -74.34
N ALA A 404 -0.21 46.40 -73.07
CA ALA A 404 -0.13 47.83 -72.64
C ALA A 404 -1.37 48.73 -72.31
N ARG A 405 -1.15 49.60 -71.29
CA ARG A 405 -1.86 50.86 -70.86
C ARG A 405 -3.27 50.71 -70.21
N GLY A 406 -3.74 51.61 -69.33
CA GLY A 406 -3.11 52.76 -68.62
C GLY A 406 -4.13 53.77 -68.01
N GLY A 407 -3.73 54.62 -67.05
CA GLY A 407 -4.54 55.73 -66.44
C GLY A 407 -5.56 55.30 -65.35
N GLY A 408 -6.08 56.13 -64.42
CA GLY A 408 -5.92 57.58 -64.14
C GLY A 408 -7.17 58.43 -64.54
N ALA A 409 -7.72 59.38 -63.76
CA ALA A 409 -7.46 59.86 -62.38
C ALA A 409 -8.59 60.82 -61.86
N ARG A 410 -8.52 61.27 -60.57
CA ARG A 410 -9.26 62.42 -59.93
C ARG A 410 -10.79 62.25 -59.73
N SER A 411 -11.54 62.94 -58.85
CA SER A 411 -11.36 63.81 -57.64
C SER A 411 -12.76 64.06 -56.98
N GLY A 412 -13.02 64.64 -55.79
CA GLY A 412 -12.24 65.24 -54.69
C GLY A 412 -13.14 66.10 -53.75
N LEU A 413 -12.55 66.88 -52.83
CA LEU A 413 -13.15 67.96 -51.96
C LEU A 413 -14.03 67.58 -50.73
N GLY A 414 -13.99 68.45 -49.68
CA GLY A 414 -14.92 68.56 -48.52
C GLY A 414 -14.71 67.54 -47.37
N ALA A 415 -14.39 67.83 -46.09
CA ALA A 415 -14.40 69.01 -45.18
C ALA A 415 -15.62 69.15 -44.23
N GLU A 416 -15.35 69.48 -42.94
CA GLU A 416 -16.28 69.88 -41.84
C GLU A 416 -17.33 68.85 -41.35
N ALA A 417 -18.07 69.05 -40.23
CA ALA A 417 -17.73 69.53 -38.87
C ALA A 417 -18.87 69.13 -37.86
N ALA A 418 -18.73 69.49 -36.57
CA ALA A 418 -19.49 68.93 -35.45
C ALA A 418 -20.93 69.48 -35.17
N GLY A 419 -21.82 68.61 -34.63
CA GLY A 419 -22.36 68.83 -33.27
C GLY A 419 -23.85 69.19 -32.99
N ARG A 420 -24.50 68.34 -32.16
CA ARG A 420 -25.47 68.64 -31.04
C ARG A 420 -26.90 69.22 -31.29
N ARG A 421 -27.92 68.60 -30.65
CA ARG A 421 -29.03 69.17 -29.81
C ARG A 421 -29.86 68.02 -29.15
N ARG A 422 -30.15 67.99 -27.82
CA ARG A 422 -31.27 68.59 -27.00
C ARG A 422 -32.66 67.90 -27.18
N ARG A 423 -33.59 67.74 -26.20
CA ARG A 423 -33.71 68.03 -24.72
C ARG A 423 -35.00 67.37 -24.09
N ARG A 424 -35.23 67.59 -22.76
CA ARG A 424 -36.47 67.38 -21.89
C ARG A 424 -36.52 66.05 -21.09
N SER A 425 -37.13 65.93 -19.88
CA SER A 425 -37.73 66.90 -18.91
C SER A 425 -37.85 66.31 -17.45
N LEU A 426 -38.32 67.12 -16.48
CA LEU A 426 -38.49 66.90 -15.00
C LEU A 426 -40.01 66.79 -14.62
N PRO A 427 -40.49 66.47 -13.37
CA PRO A 427 -40.23 67.20 -12.11
C PRO A 427 -40.27 66.44 -10.73
N GLN A 428 -40.20 67.26 -9.67
CA GLN A 428 -39.94 67.13 -8.21
C GLN A 428 -40.94 66.27 -7.37
N HIS A 429 -40.56 65.82 -6.15
CA HIS A 429 -40.85 66.41 -4.80
C HIS A 429 -40.35 65.41 -3.67
N VAL A 430 -40.23 65.62 -2.33
CA VAL A 430 -40.38 66.73 -1.33
C VAL A 430 -39.56 66.44 -0.01
N ARG A 431 -39.74 67.18 1.10
CA ARG A 431 -38.99 67.20 2.39
C ARG A 431 -39.35 66.09 3.44
N GLY A 432 -38.40 65.77 4.35
CA GLY A 432 -38.64 65.04 5.62
C GLY A 432 -37.72 65.51 6.77
N ARG A 433 -38.06 65.28 8.07
CA ARG A 433 -37.40 65.95 9.23
C ARG A 433 -37.69 65.32 10.62
N ARG A 434 -36.64 64.90 11.36
CA ARG A 434 -36.51 64.66 12.85
C ARG A 434 -37.61 63.91 13.64
N GLY A 435 -37.20 62.95 14.48
CA GLY A 435 -37.92 62.47 15.68
C GLY A 435 -37.73 60.96 15.91
N GLY A 436 -37.64 60.41 17.13
CA GLY A 436 -37.59 61.01 18.47
C GLY A 436 -38.54 60.33 19.46
N LEU A 437 -38.04 59.87 20.62
CA LEU A 437 -38.72 59.03 21.65
C LEU A 437 -38.97 57.57 21.18
N GLY A 438 -38.84 56.52 22.00
CA GLY A 438 -38.24 56.39 23.35
C GLY A 438 -39.18 55.78 24.40
N VAL A 439 -38.60 55.29 25.53
CA VAL A 439 -39.26 55.00 26.84
C VAL A 439 -40.19 53.74 26.88
N ARG A 440 -40.14 52.83 27.86
CA ARG A 440 -39.21 52.52 28.99
C ARG A 440 -39.53 51.12 29.60
N LEU A 441 -38.49 50.42 30.07
CA LEU A 441 -38.44 49.52 31.27
C LEU A 441 -39.43 48.32 31.34
N LEU A 442 -39.24 47.28 32.19
CA LEU A 442 -38.38 47.04 33.37
C LEU A 442 -37.48 45.80 33.13
N ALA A 443 -36.16 45.89 33.30
CA ALA A 443 -35.37 45.56 34.50
C ALA A 443 -35.04 44.05 34.64
N ARG A 444 -33.85 43.62 35.09
CA ARG A 444 -32.75 44.34 35.78
C ARG A 444 -31.45 44.46 34.92
N ARG A 445 -30.40 45.01 35.54
CA ARG A 445 -29.15 45.64 35.04
C ARG A 445 -28.06 45.44 36.13
N PRO A 446 -26.79 45.90 36.01
CA PRO A 446 -26.03 46.40 34.84
C PRO A 446 -24.57 45.85 34.72
N ALA A 447 -23.83 46.37 33.73
CA ALA A 447 -22.37 46.59 33.73
C ALA A 447 -22.13 48.10 33.41
N PRO A 448 -20.91 48.70 33.46
CA PRO A 448 -19.57 48.10 33.62
C PRO A 448 -18.58 48.85 34.57
N ASP A 449 -17.37 48.29 34.67
CA ASP A 449 -16.03 48.90 34.88
C ASP A 449 -15.64 49.78 36.11
N ARG A 450 -14.38 49.54 36.54
CA ARG A 450 -13.51 50.30 37.48
C ARG A 450 -13.93 50.46 38.96
N HIS A 451 -13.28 49.69 39.84
CA HIS A 451 -12.46 50.10 41.03
C HIS A 451 -12.01 48.78 41.73
N HIS A 452 -10.77 48.49 42.17
CA HIS A 452 -9.69 49.19 42.89
C HIS A 452 -9.73 48.99 44.43
N ARG A 453 -8.77 48.20 44.96
CA ARG A 453 -8.41 47.97 46.40
C ARG A 453 -9.39 47.08 47.21
N ARG A 454 -8.98 46.38 48.30
CA ARG A 454 -7.71 46.35 49.07
C ARG A 454 -7.53 45.04 49.88
N ALA A 455 -6.28 44.61 50.09
CA ALA A 455 -5.66 43.94 51.28
C ALA A 455 -6.37 42.73 51.96
N ALA A 456 -5.71 41.84 52.71
CA ALA A 456 -4.36 41.76 53.31
C ALA A 456 -4.01 40.25 53.53
N GLN A 457 -2.90 39.74 54.09
CA GLN A 457 -1.47 40.09 54.34
C GLN A 457 -0.83 38.79 54.92
N ALA A 458 0.47 38.49 54.98
CA ALA A 458 1.75 39.11 54.59
C ALA A 458 2.79 37.94 54.47
N GLU A 459 4.06 38.04 54.08
CA GLU A 459 4.94 39.15 53.62
C GLU A 459 5.78 38.57 52.43
N GLY A 460 7.05 38.86 52.06
CA GLY A 460 8.13 39.73 52.57
C GLY A 460 9.43 39.53 51.76
N HIS A 461 10.59 39.91 52.31
CA HIS A 461 11.89 39.90 51.59
C HIS A 461 13.10 39.52 52.46
N HIS A 462 14.02 38.73 51.90
CA HIS A 462 15.49 38.93 51.80
C HIS A 462 16.09 37.73 51.03
N ALA A 463 17.02 37.80 50.08
CA ALA A 463 18.16 38.70 49.80
C ALA A 463 19.45 38.35 50.59
N ARG A 464 20.40 37.68 49.92
CA ARG A 464 21.85 37.82 50.14
C ARG A 464 22.63 37.46 48.86
N SER A 465 23.69 38.22 48.59
CA SER A 465 24.78 37.93 47.64
C SER A 465 25.79 36.99 48.31
N ASP A 466 26.72 36.33 47.63
CA ASP A 466 27.93 36.86 46.93
C ASP A 466 28.27 35.95 45.71
N GLY A 467 29.10 36.27 44.72
CA GLY A 467 30.44 36.89 44.73
C GLY A 467 31.51 35.78 44.81
N GLY A 468 32.42 35.56 43.85
CA GLY A 468 32.69 36.27 42.59
C GLY A 468 33.66 35.49 41.67
N ARG A 469 34.15 36.14 40.60
CA ARG A 469 35.17 35.63 39.63
C ARG A 469 36.61 35.69 40.22
N PRO A 470 37.72 35.34 39.49
CA PRO A 470 37.93 34.59 38.23
C PRO A 470 39.04 33.50 38.33
N GLY A 471 39.42 32.86 37.21
CA GLY A 471 40.71 32.13 37.09
C GLY A 471 41.00 31.58 35.68
N LEU A 472 42.09 32.00 35.03
CA LEU A 472 42.53 31.59 33.68
C LEU A 472 44.06 31.53 33.60
N ARG A 473 44.61 30.78 32.62
CA ARG A 473 46.04 30.56 32.22
C ARG A 473 46.70 29.30 32.83
N ARG A 474 47.25 28.36 32.03
CA ARG A 474 48.50 28.32 31.18
C ARG A 474 49.78 28.17 32.03
N GLU A 475 50.85 27.46 31.64
CA GLU A 475 51.26 26.68 30.43
C GLU A 475 52.02 25.39 30.95
N THR A 476 52.68 24.45 30.23
CA THR A 476 53.12 24.28 28.83
C THR A 476 52.61 22.91 28.27
N GLY A 477 53.29 21.89 27.72
CA GLY A 477 54.69 21.52 27.35
C GLY A 477 55.37 20.49 28.30
N GLU A 478 56.16 19.49 27.85
CA GLU A 478 56.43 18.98 26.47
C GLU A 478 57.03 17.53 26.49
N GLY A 479 57.10 16.83 25.34
CA GLY A 479 57.79 15.52 25.15
C GLY A 479 56.90 14.25 25.22
N ALA A 480 56.23 13.72 24.18
CA ALA A 480 56.46 13.53 22.73
C ALA A 480 56.97 12.12 22.34
N GLN A 481 56.12 11.32 21.66
CA GLN A 481 56.50 10.48 20.49
C GLN A 481 55.29 9.84 19.75
N VAL A 482 55.34 9.92 18.41
CA VAL A 482 54.73 9.04 17.36
C VAL A 482 53.18 8.89 17.24
N GLN A 483 52.65 9.47 16.13
CA GLN A 483 51.52 9.09 15.23
C GLN A 483 50.24 8.45 15.82
N MET A 484 49.05 9.09 15.79
CA MET A 484 48.10 9.28 14.64
C MET A 484 47.56 7.94 14.07
N ILE A 485 46.25 7.62 13.93
CA ILE A 485 45.10 8.36 13.31
C ILE A 485 43.73 8.04 13.99
N ARG A 486 42.70 8.86 13.72
CA ARG A 486 41.30 8.68 14.18
C ARG A 486 40.51 7.60 13.40
N ARG A 487 39.61 6.90 14.13
CA ARG A 487 38.29 6.34 13.72
C ARG A 487 38.14 5.79 12.28
N VAL A 488 38.00 4.47 12.16
CA VAL A 488 37.16 3.81 11.13
C VAL A 488 36.39 2.65 11.78
N VAL A 489 35.19 2.36 11.29
CA VAL A 489 34.35 1.21 11.70
C VAL A 489 34.78 -0.05 10.95
N GLY A 490 34.92 -1.21 11.62
CA GLY A 490 35.26 -2.44 10.91
C GLY A 490 35.12 -3.74 11.71
N PHE A 491 34.57 -4.75 11.02
CA PHE A 491 34.71 -6.19 11.23
C PHE A 491 34.32 -6.83 12.58
N LEU A 492 33.35 -7.75 12.51
CA LEU A 492 33.71 -9.13 12.18
C LEU A 492 32.65 -9.80 11.27
N ALA A 493 33.08 -10.70 10.40
CA ALA A 493 32.22 -11.57 9.59
C ALA A 493 33.01 -12.84 9.23
N LEU A 494 32.37 -14.03 9.28
CA LEU A 494 32.97 -15.25 8.74
C LEU A 494 31.93 -16.31 8.30
N PHE A 495 31.83 -16.50 6.99
CA PHE A 495 31.53 -17.74 6.25
C PHE A 495 30.35 -18.65 6.64
N VAL A 496 29.43 -18.82 5.68
CA VAL A 496 29.45 -20.02 4.81
C VAL A 496 29.41 -19.54 3.35
N VAL A 497 30.03 -20.28 2.41
CA VAL A 497 30.12 -19.95 0.98
C VAL A 497 29.36 -20.96 0.13
N VAL A 498 28.50 -20.46 -0.77
CA VAL A 498 28.21 -21.08 -2.07
C VAL A 498 28.20 -19.95 -3.11
N ALA A 499 28.86 -20.15 -4.25
CA ALA A 499 29.00 -19.13 -5.28
C ALA A 499 27.98 -19.30 -6.42
N ALA A 500 27.38 -18.19 -6.84
CA ALA A 500 26.68 -18.07 -8.12
C ALA A 500 26.98 -16.69 -8.70
N ALA A 501 27.52 -16.62 -9.92
CA ALA A 501 27.86 -15.37 -10.58
C ALA A 501 26.74 -14.95 -11.53
N GLY A 502 26.08 -13.83 -11.23
CA GLY A 502 25.05 -13.22 -12.07
C GLY A 502 25.01 -11.72 -11.85
N GLY A 503 25.17 -10.93 -12.92
CA GLY A 503 25.33 -9.48 -12.83
C GLY A 503 24.00 -8.75 -12.61
N ALA A 504 23.58 -8.59 -11.36
CA ALA A 504 22.57 -7.60 -11.00
C ALA A 504 23.20 -6.20 -10.99
N GLN A 505 22.63 -5.28 -11.76
CA GLN A 505 23.14 -3.90 -11.87
C GLN A 505 22.68 -3.08 -10.65
N GLU A 506 23.63 -2.63 -9.83
CA GLU A 506 23.31 -1.83 -8.63
C GLU A 506 22.51 -0.56 -8.98
N PRO A 507 21.57 -0.14 -8.10
CA PRO A 507 20.96 1.17 -8.23
C PRO A 507 22.07 2.23 -8.13
N PRO A 508 22.07 3.28 -8.98
CA PRO A 508 23.15 4.25 -9.02
C PRO A 508 23.32 4.93 -7.67
N ALA A 509 24.53 4.86 -7.11
CA ALA A 509 24.86 5.47 -5.83
C ALA A 509 24.48 6.97 -5.83
N PRO A 510 24.01 7.52 -4.70
CA PRO A 510 23.67 8.94 -4.62
C PRO A 510 24.90 9.79 -4.97
N PRO A 511 24.74 10.88 -5.74
CA PRO A 511 25.86 11.67 -6.21
C PRO A 511 26.66 12.23 -5.02
N PRO A 512 28.00 12.29 -5.11
CA PRO A 512 28.84 12.73 -4.00
C PRO A 512 28.50 14.16 -3.58
N ALA A 513 28.44 14.41 -2.28
CA ALA A 513 28.10 15.70 -1.73
C ALA A 513 29.11 16.77 -2.19
N VAL A 514 28.61 17.91 -2.69
CA VAL A 514 29.43 19.05 -3.11
C VAL A 514 30.16 19.62 -1.89
N PRO A 515 31.51 19.76 -1.90
CA PRO A 515 32.24 20.25 -0.74
C PRO A 515 31.86 21.68 -0.34
N ASP A 516 31.77 21.95 0.97
CA ASP A 516 31.39 23.26 1.53
C ASP A 516 32.24 24.44 1.03
N ALA A 517 33.46 24.18 0.55
CA ALA A 517 34.31 25.20 -0.10
C ALA A 517 33.74 25.62 -1.47
N VAL A 518 33.39 24.66 -2.33
CA VAL A 518 32.78 24.89 -3.64
C VAL A 518 31.41 25.55 -3.47
N GLN A 519 30.63 25.13 -2.47
CA GLN A 519 29.33 25.71 -2.14
C GLN A 519 29.43 27.20 -1.77
N ARG A 520 30.43 27.59 -0.97
CA ARG A 520 30.69 28.99 -0.57
C ARG A 520 31.22 29.83 -1.73
N GLU A 521 32.12 29.30 -2.54
CA GLU A 521 32.66 30.01 -3.70
C GLU A 521 31.54 30.27 -4.74
N LEU A 522 30.66 29.30 -4.95
CA LEU A 522 29.48 29.45 -5.82
C LEU A 522 28.49 30.51 -5.32
N GLN A 523 28.37 30.71 -4.00
CA GLN A 523 27.58 31.81 -3.43
C GLN A 523 28.25 33.16 -3.65
N ALA A 524 29.55 33.28 -3.35
CA ALA A 524 30.32 34.51 -3.55
C ALA A 524 30.29 35.00 -5.01
N VAL A 525 30.34 34.07 -5.97
CA VAL A 525 30.22 34.38 -7.41
C VAL A 525 28.80 34.75 -7.83
N GLN A 526 27.75 34.26 -7.16
CA GLN A 526 26.38 34.76 -7.38
C GLN A 526 26.22 36.21 -6.88
N ASP A 527 26.83 36.54 -5.73
CA ASP A 527 26.83 37.91 -5.20
C ASP A 527 27.65 38.86 -6.10
N LEU A 528 28.69 38.35 -6.78
CA LEU A 528 29.40 39.08 -7.85
C LEU A 528 28.54 39.23 -9.11
N LEU A 529 27.80 38.21 -9.55
CA LEU A 529 26.91 38.26 -10.72
C LEU A 529 25.85 39.37 -10.56
N ALA A 530 25.22 39.47 -9.39
CA ALA A 530 24.23 40.51 -9.10
C ALA A 530 24.82 41.93 -9.25
N ARG A 531 26.02 42.17 -8.71
CA ARG A 531 26.75 43.44 -8.82
C ARG A 531 27.20 43.73 -10.27
N ALA A 532 27.73 42.72 -10.97
CA ALA A 532 28.11 42.83 -12.38
C ALA A 532 26.90 43.20 -13.26
N THR A 533 25.73 42.64 -12.97
CA THR A 533 24.49 42.90 -13.72
C THR A 533 24.01 44.33 -13.48
N ALA A 534 24.00 44.79 -12.23
CA ALA A 534 23.62 46.16 -11.88
C ALA A 534 24.56 47.22 -12.49
N GLU A 535 25.88 47.02 -12.47
CA GLU A 535 26.84 47.91 -13.15
C GLU A 535 26.71 47.81 -14.68
N PHE A 536 26.36 46.64 -15.23
CA PHE A 536 26.16 46.43 -16.67
C PHE A 536 24.89 47.12 -17.21
N GLU A 537 23.80 47.11 -16.46
CA GLU A 537 22.56 47.82 -16.82
C GLU A 537 22.60 49.32 -16.47
N GLY A 538 23.54 49.72 -15.61
CA GLY A 538 23.78 51.11 -15.20
C GLY A 538 24.61 51.94 -16.19
N PRO A 539 24.80 53.25 -15.89
CA PRO A 539 25.51 54.19 -16.77
C PRO A 539 27.04 53.97 -16.83
N GLN A 540 27.59 53.03 -16.05
CA GLN A 540 29.03 52.70 -16.05
C GLN A 540 29.30 51.25 -16.42
N GLN A 541 28.62 50.77 -17.47
CA GLN A 541 28.72 49.41 -18.03
C GLN A 541 30.15 48.87 -18.27
N SER A 542 31.16 49.74 -18.42
CA SER A 542 32.57 49.33 -18.48
C SER A 542 33.11 48.75 -17.16
N ARG A 543 32.52 49.09 -16.01
CA ARG A 543 32.89 48.57 -14.68
C ARG A 543 32.53 47.10 -14.51
N SER A 544 31.43 46.65 -15.10
CA SER A 544 31.01 45.25 -14.95
C SER A 544 32.04 44.29 -15.52
N ILE A 545 32.81 44.69 -16.54
CA ILE A 545 33.89 43.90 -17.16
C ILE A 545 34.89 43.41 -16.11
N VAL A 546 35.30 44.26 -15.16
CA VAL A 546 36.26 43.92 -14.10
C VAL A 546 35.68 42.85 -13.15
N ILE A 547 34.40 43.00 -12.78
CA ILE A 547 33.69 42.05 -11.92
C ILE A 547 33.51 40.71 -12.65
N LEU A 548 33.18 40.75 -13.95
CA LEU A 548 32.99 39.58 -14.80
C LEU A 548 34.31 38.84 -15.05
N ASP A 549 35.44 39.54 -15.21
CA ASP A 549 36.77 38.93 -15.31
C ASP A 549 37.16 38.21 -14.01
N GLU A 550 36.86 38.78 -12.83
CA GLU A 550 37.06 38.10 -11.55
C GLU A 550 36.21 36.82 -11.45
N MET A 551 34.90 36.91 -11.78
CA MET A 551 33.99 35.76 -11.77
C MET A 551 34.42 34.65 -12.72
N ILE A 552 34.78 34.99 -13.96
CA ILE A 552 35.25 34.04 -14.96
C ILE A 552 36.53 33.36 -14.47
N THR A 553 37.46 34.10 -13.85
CA THR A 553 38.71 33.54 -13.30
C THR A 553 38.44 32.53 -12.18
N ARG A 554 37.53 32.85 -11.24
CA ARG A 554 37.11 31.94 -10.16
C ARG A 554 36.48 30.65 -10.71
N LEU A 555 35.51 30.77 -11.62
CA LEU A 555 34.78 29.63 -12.16
C LEU A 555 35.58 28.80 -13.19
N GLU A 556 36.52 29.42 -13.94
CA GLU A 556 37.45 28.69 -14.81
C GLU A 556 38.42 27.81 -14.02
N THR A 557 38.86 28.25 -12.84
CA THR A 557 39.68 27.42 -11.94
C THR A 557 38.91 26.17 -11.53
N LEU A 558 37.68 26.32 -11.01
CA LEU A 558 36.79 25.19 -10.69
C LEU A 558 36.49 24.31 -11.93
N ARG A 559 36.43 24.88 -13.15
CA ARG A 559 36.22 24.12 -14.38
C ARG A 559 37.41 23.23 -14.72
N ARG A 560 38.63 23.72 -14.51
CA ARG A 560 39.90 22.99 -14.75
C ARG A 560 40.17 21.93 -13.70
N GLU A 561 39.73 22.16 -12.47
CA GLU A 561 39.76 21.20 -11.36
C GLU A 561 38.68 20.10 -11.48
N GLY A 562 37.73 20.24 -12.41
CA GLY A 562 36.58 19.32 -12.55
C GLY A 562 35.52 19.47 -11.44
N THR A 563 35.63 20.49 -10.59
CA THR A 563 34.76 20.74 -9.43
C THR A 563 33.56 21.66 -9.73
N LEU A 564 33.53 22.29 -10.92
CA LEU A 564 32.46 23.21 -11.33
C LEU A 564 31.10 22.48 -11.48
N THR A 565 30.18 22.78 -10.57
CA THR A 565 28.80 22.24 -10.60
C THR A 565 28.03 22.70 -11.86
N PRO A 566 26.95 22.00 -12.27
CA PRO A 566 26.11 22.44 -13.39
C PRO A 566 25.61 23.88 -13.25
N ARG A 567 25.25 24.30 -12.03
CA ARG A 567 24.86 25.69 -11.73
C ARG A 567 26.03 26.67 -11.88
N GLY A 568 27.24 26.28 -11.52
CA GLY A 568 28.45 27.06 -11.80
C GLY A 568 28.70 27.20 -13.30
N ARG A 569 28.44 26.15 -14.09
CA ARG A 569 28.55 26.19 -15.56
C ARG A 569 27.55 27.18 -16.19
N GLU A 570 26.32 27.28 -15.66
CA GLU A 570 25.34 28.30 -16.06
C GLU A 570 25.79 29.74 -15.72
N VAL A 571 26.35 29.97 -14.53
CA VAL A 571 26.83 31.30 -14.10
C VAL A 571 28.05 31.73 -14.90
N LEU A 572 28.96 30.81 -15.23
CA LEU A 572 30.10 31.05 -16.11
C LEU A 572 29.64 31.43 -17.53
N ALA A 573 28.62 30.75 -18.06
CA ALA A 573 28.02 31.10 -19.35
C ALA A 573 27.43 32.52 -19.35
N GLN A 574 26.68 32.88 -18.30
CA GLN A 574 26.14 34.24 -18.14
C GLN A 574 27.24 35.29 -18.02
N ALA A 575 28.32 35.00 -17.30
CA ALA A 575 29.46 35.91 -17.17
C ALA A 575 30.15 36.17 -18.52
N TYR A 576 30.39 35.13 -19.32
CA TYR A 576 30.91 35.28 -20.69
C TYR A 576 29.93 36.06 -21.61
N GLU A 577 28.62 35.85 -21.48
CA GLU A 577 27.62 36.58 -22.26
C GLU A 577 27.65 38.10 -21.97
N LEU A 578 27.55 38.46 -20.68
CA LEU A 578 27.58 39.85 -20.22
C LEU A 578 28.91 40.53 -20.59
N ARG A 579 30.04 39.83 -20.44
CA ARG A 579 31.36 40.39 -20.78
C ARG A 579 31.51 40.60 -22.29
N GLY A 580 31.03 39.65 -23.10
CA GLY A 580 31.00 39.80 -24.56
C GLY A 580 30.14 40.98 -25.02
N ARG A 581 28.96 41.15 -24.43
CA ARG A 581 28.07 42.30 -24.66
C ARG A 581 28.72 43.62 -24.23
N ALA A 582 29.37 43.66 -23.07
CA ALA A 582 30.04 44.86 -22.56
C ALA A 582 31.19 45.29 -23.46
N TYR A 583 32.07 44.35 -23.85
CA TYR A 583 33.16 44.63 -24.80
C TYR A 583 32.66 45.11 -26.17
N TYR A 584 31.55 44.55 -26.67
CA TYR A 584 30.96 44.98 -27.94
C TYR A 584 30.43 46.43 -27.85
N ASN A 585 29.75 46.77 -26.76
CA ASN A 585 29.17 48.10 -26.55
C ASN A 585 30.22 49.21 -26.43
N ILE A 586 31.42 48.90 -25.90
CA ILE A 586 32.57 49.82 -25.88
C ILE A 586 33.47 49.71 -27.13
N GLY A 587 33.01 49.03 -28.19
CA GLY A 587 33.68 48.95 -29.49
C GLY A 587 34.84 47.94 -29.59
N LEU A 588 35.18 47.22 -28.52
CA LEU A 588 36.27 46.24 -28.48
C LEU A 588 35.84 44.87 -29.04
N GLN A 589 35.56 44.84 -30.34
CA GLN A 589 34.93 43.70 -31.01
C GLN A 589 35.69 42.37 -30.85
N GLU A 590 37.02 42.31 -30.98
CA GLU A 590 37.73 41.03 -30.77
C GLU A 590 37.62 40.51 -29.33
N LYS A 591 37.63 41.38 -28.31
CA LYS A 591 37.40 40.95 -26.91
C LYS A 591 35.96 40.47 -26.67
N ALA A 592 35.01 41.01 -27.43
CA ALA A 592 33.64 40.50 -27.48
C ALA A 592 33.62 39.12 -28.14
N ALA A 593 34.29 38.96 -29.28
CA ALA A 593 34.43 37.68 -29.97
C ALA A 593 35.10 36.63 -29.08
N ASP A 594 36.18 36.92 -28.36
CA ASP A 594 36.82 36.01 -27.41
C ASP A 594 35.87 35.53 -26.32
N SER A 595 35.12 36.45 -25.72
CA SER A 595 34.14 36.11 -24.69
C SER A 595 33.01 35.24 -25.26
N PHE A 596 32.57 35.51 -26.49
CA PHE A 596 31.60 34.67 -27.19
C PHE A 596 32.20 33.31 -27.62
N ARG A 597 33.45 33.25 -28.08
CA ARG A 597 34.19 32.02 -28.41
C ARG A 597 34.22 31.10 -27.19
N SER A 598 34.58 31.61 -26.01
CA SER A 598 34.56 30.85 -24.76
C SER A 598 33.15 30.41 -24.34
N LEU A 599 32.12 31.26 -24.49
CA LEU A 599 30.72 30.89 -24.25
C LEU A 599 30.27 29.72 -25.13
N ILE A 600 30.57 29.77 -26.42
CA ILE A 600 30.21 28.74 -27.41
C ILE A 600 30.99 27.44 -27.13
N GLN A 601 32.26 27.53 -26.74
CA GLN A 601 33.04 26.36 -26.30
C GLN A 601 32.51 25.72 -25.00
N LEU A 602 31.95 26.52 -24.08
CA LEU A 602 31.36 26.04 -22.83
C LEU A 602 29.99 25.37 -23.03
N GLN A 603 29.19 25.94 -23.93
CA GLN A 603 27.82 25.53 -24.25
C GLN A 603 27.49 25.85 -25.73
N PRO A 604 27.73 24.90 -26.67
CA PRO A 604 27.56 25.15 -28.11
C PRO A 604 26.15 25.59 -28.48
N GLN A 605 25.14 24.97 -27.87
CA GLN A 605 23.72 25.26 -28.06
C GLN A 605 23.22 26.57 -27.40
N TYR A 606 24.11 27.46 -26.93
CA TYR A 606 23.72 28.77 -26.37
C TYR A 606 23.15 29.69 -27.45
N ALA A 607 22.16 30.52 -27.09
CA ALA A 607 21.54 31.50 -27.99
C ALA A 607 21.14 32.76 -27.22
N LEU A 608 21.51 33.93 -27.74
CA LEU A 608 21.10 35.23 -27.19
C LEU A 608 19.60 35.47 -27.42
N SER A 609 18.91 35.98 -26.40
CA SER A 609 17.52 36.43 -26.51
C SER A 609 17.39 37.58 -27.50
N LYS A 610 16.52 37.42 -28.50
CA LYS A 610 16.23 38.46 -29.51
C LYS A 610 15.37 39.60 -28.95
N GLU A 611 14.68 39.37 -27.83
CA GLU A 611 13.88 40.38 -27.14
C GLU A 611 14.76 41.30 -26.26
N LYS A 612 15.80 40.73 -25.61
CA LYS A 612 16.60 41.40 -24.58
C LYS A 612 17.97 41.90 -25.07
N VAL A 613 18.40 41.51 -26.27
CA VAL A 613 19.73 41.84 -26.80
C VAL A 613 19.63 42.47 -28.18
N SER A 614 20.39 43.56 -28.41
CA SER A 614 20.40 44.30 -29.67
C SER A 614 20.70 43.39 -30.87
N PRO A 615 19.93 43.47 -31.98
CA PRO A 615 20.13 42.61 -33.16
C PRO A 615 21.57 42.60 -33.67
N LYS A 616 22.28 43.73 -33.64
CA LYS A 616 23.70 43.81 -34.04
C LYS A 616 24.62 42.90 -33.23
N ILE A 617 24.34 42.74 -31.93
CA ILE A 617 25.09 41.85 -31.03
C ILE A 617 24.68 40.41 -31.30
N VAL A 618 23.39 40.15 -31.49
CA VAL A 618 22.86 38.81 -31.83
C VAL A 618 23.47 38.30 -33.14
N ASP A 619 23.52 39.13 -34.17
CA ASP A 619 24.14 38.80 -35.46
C ASP A 619 25.66 38.60 -35.36
N TYR A 620 26.35 39.38 -34.49
CA TYR A 620 27.79 39.22 -34.25
C TYR A 620 28.12 37.94 -33.47
N PHE A 621 27.37 37.63 -32.40
CA PHE A 621 27.45 36.33 -31.72
C PHE A 621 27.20 35.17 -32.69
N ASN A 622 26.16 35.29 -33.53
CA ASN A 622 25.83 34.29 -34.54
C ASN A 622 26.91 34.15 -35.63
N SER A 623 27.69 35.19 -35.94
CA SER A 623 28.78 35.10 -36.92
C SER A 623 30.01 34.40 -36.33
N VAL A 624 30.38 34.72 -35.08
CA VAL A 624 31.40 34.00 -34.29
C VAL A 624 31.01 32.53 -34.13
N LYS A 625 29.74 32.26 -33.78
CA LYS A 625 29.21 30.90 -33.63
C LYS A 625 29.32 30.07 -34.90
N LYS A 626 28.92 30.65 -36.05
CA LYS A 626 29.08 30.02 -37.37
C LYS A 626 30.54 29.76 -37.77
N ALA A 627 31.56 30.19 -37.01
CA ALA A 627 32.94 29.80 -37.23
C ALA A 627 33.41 28.62 -36.35
N LEU A 628 32.66 28.28 -35.30
CA LEU A 628 33.04 27.27 -34.30
C LEU A 628 32.20 26.00 -34.30
N VAL A 629 30.97 26.02 -34.84
CA VAL A 629 30.04 24.87 -34.80
C VAL A 629 29.81 24.25 -36.16
N GLY A 630 29.67 22.93 -36.18
CA GLY A 630 29.01 22.17 -37.24
C GLY A 630 27.73 21.51 -36.69
N TYR A 631 27.22 20.51 -37.39
CA TYR A 631 26.05 19.75 -36.95
C TYR A 631 26.24 18.25 -37.13
N LEU A 632 25.63 17.46 -36.23
CA LEU A 632 25.60 15.99 -36.29
C LEU A 632 24.15 15.48 -36.25
N ALA A 633 23.79 14.57 -37.15
CA ALA A 633 22.59 13.76 -37.08
C ALA A 633 22.96 12.27 -36.97
N VAL A 634 22.23 11.51 -36.17
CA VAL A 634 22.43 10.04 -36.05
C VAL A 634 21.07 9.34 -36.02
N SER A 635 20.79 8.51 -37.01
CA SER A 635 19.64 7.59 -37.05
C SER A 635 20.05 6.17 -36.66
N SER A 636 19.11 5.34 -36.18
CA SER A 636 19.39 3.92 -35.96
C SER A 636 18.22 2.99 -36.29
N LYS A 637 18.55 1.73 -36.57
CA LYS A 637 17.57 0.66 -36.79
C LYS A 637 17.84 -0.46 -35.78
N PRO A 638 16.99 -0.65 -34.74
CA PRO A 638 15.79 0.13 -34.40
C PRO A 638 16.07 1.53 -33.82
N ALA A 639 15.06 2.39 -33.87
CA ALA A 639 15.10 3.81 -33.54
C ALA A 639 15.13 4.11 -32.03
N GLY A 640 15.83 5.18 -31.62
CA GLY A 640 15.89 5.65 -30.22
C GLY A 640 16.98 5.05 -29.32
N ALA A 641 18.11 4.60 -29.88
CA ALA A 641 19.30 4.19 -29.14
C ALA A 641 20.02 5.40 -28.47
N LYS A 642 20.74 5.19 -27.38
CA LYS A 642 21.54 6.23 -26.69
C LYS A 642 22.78 6.59 -27.53
N VAL A 643 22.98 7.87 -27.80
CA VAL A 643 24.18 8.40 -28.46
C VAL A 643 25.03 9.19 -27.46
N THR A 644 26.30 8.81 -27.35
CA THR A 644 27.33 9.61 -26.67
C THR A 644 28.31 10.20 -27.67
N LEU A 645 28.96 11.28 -27.28
CA LEU A 645 29.95 12.05 -28.04
C LEU A 645 31.15 12.29 -27.13
N ASN A 646 32.27 11.61 -27.39
CA ASN A 646 33.42 11.51 -26.49
C ASN A 646 33.05 11.06 -25.05
N GLY A 647 32.00 10.25 -24.92
CA GLY A 647 31.48 9.74 -23.63
C GLY A 647 30.38 10.59 -22.99
N GLU A 648 30.27 11.90 -23.29
CA GLU A 648 29.15 12.71 -22.83
C GLU A 648 27.85 12.33 -23.58
N PHE A 649 26.70 12.27 -22.90
CA PHE A 649 25.42 11.95 -23.53
C PHE A 649 24.91 13.14 -24.38
N LEU A 650 24.64 12.88 -25.66
CA LEU A 650 24.16 13.88 -26.61
C LEU A 650 22.63 13.81 -26.81
N SER A 651 22.12 12.63 -27.15
CA SER A 651 20.71 12.41 -27.51
C SER A 651 20.37 10.92 -27.59
N LEU A 652 19.09 10.57 -27.65
CA LEU A 652 18.62 9.34 -28.29
C LEU A 652 18.62 9.52 -29.83
N THR A 653 18.88 8.47 -30.62
CA THR A 653 18.97 8.51 -32.10
C THR A 653 17.69 9.02 -32.79
N ASP A 654 17.77 9.23 -34.09
CA ASP A 654 16.73 9.79 -34.95
C ASP A 654 16.43 11.26 -34.57
N PHE A 655 17.49 11.96 -34.14
CA PHE A 655 17.52 13.39 -33.92
C PHE A 655 17.93 14.15 -35.19
N PHE A 656 17.42 15.37 -35.32
CA PHE A 656 17.89 16.31 -36.35
C PHE A 656 19.34 16.73 -36.11
N PRO A 657 20.04 17.21 -37.15
CA PRO A 657 21.33 17.92 -37.06
C PRO A 657 21.44 18.81 -35.80
N LEU A 658 22.03 18.26 -34.75
CA LEU A 658 22.30 18.94 -33.48
C LEU A 658 23.60 19.70 -33.63
N GLU A 659 23.57 20.95 -33.19
CA GLU A 659 24.70 21.87 -33.25
C GLU A 659 25.77 21.46 -32.22
N VAL A 660 26.98 21.19 -32.70
CA VAL A 660 28.14 20.74 -31.92
C VAL A 660 29.39 21.51 -32.36
N LEU A 661 30.43 21.58 -31.52
CA LEU A 661 31.68 22.21 -31.93
C LEU A 661 32.30 21.47 -33.11
N ALA A 662 33.02 22.19 -33.97
CA ALA A 662 33.83 21.57 -34.99
C ALA A 662 35.05 20.85 -34.38
N GLY A 663 35.37 19.66 -34.89
CA GLY A 663 36.42 18.78 -34.36
C GLY A 663 36.14 17.30 -34.60
N ASP A 664 37.03 16.45 -34.06
CA ASP A 664 36.95 15.00 -34.17
C ASP A 664 36.28 14.38 -32.94
N TYR A 665 35.35 13.44 -33.18
CA TYR A 665 34.54 12.81 -32.14
C TYR A 665 34.48 11.30 -32.28
N ARG A 666 34.59 10.61 -31.14
CA ARG A 666 34.14 9.24 -30.94
C ARG A 666 32.65 9.26 -30.60
N VAL A 667 31.83 8.81 -31.53
CA VAL A 667 30.38 8.67 -31.38
C VAL A 667 30.06 7.22 -31.04
N GLU A 668 29.39 6.98 -29.92
CA GLU A 668 28.96 5.63 -29.51
C GLU A 668 27.44 5.55 -29.51
N ILE A 669 26.90 4.49 -30.11
CA ILE A 669 25.46 4.25 -30.25
C ILE A 669 25.14 2.93 -29.54
N ALA A 670 24.49 3.03 -28.38
CA ALA A 670 24.19 1.91 -27.48
C ALA A 670 22.68 1.73 -27.28
N ARG A 671 22.21 0.49 -27.23
CA ARG A 671 20.82 0.15 -26.91
C ARG A 671 20.77 -1.18 -26.18
N ASP A 672 19.98 -1.25 -25.12
CA ASP A 672 19.81 -2.46 -24.31
C ASP A 672 19.28 -3.61 -25.17
N GLY A 673 19.93 -4.78 -25.09
CA GLY A 673 19.66 -5.94 -25.95
C GLY A 673 20.36 -5.94 -27.33
N TYR A 674 21.15 -4.89 -27.65
CA TYR A 674 21.87 -4.75 -28.92
C TYR A 674 23.37 -4.50 -28.69
N ARG A 675 24.18 -4.83 -29.70
CA ARG A 675 25.59 -4.47 -29.75
C ARG A 675 25.74 -2.94 -29.77
N THR A 676 26.63 -2.41 -28.93
CA THR A 676 27.05 -1.00 -29.00
C THR A 676 27.96 -0.81 -30.22
N GLU A 677 27.59 0.12 -31.09
CA GLU A 677 28.39 0.53 -32.25
C GLU A 677 29.22 1.77 -31.91
N THR A 678 30.46 1.83 -32.38
CA THR A 678 31.36 2.99 -32.19
C THR A 678 31.86 3.49 -33.54
N ARG A 679 31.85 4.80 -33.77
CA ARG A 679 32.29 5.46 -34.99
C ARG A 679 33.14 6.69 -34.67
N THR A 680 34.14 6.97 -35.49
CA THR A 680 34.85 8.27 -35.47
C THR A 680 34.27 9.18 -36.55
N VAL A 681 34.04 10.45 -36.23
CA VAL A 681 33.47 11.45 -37.13
C VAL A 681 34.24 12.76 -36.98
N SER A 682 34.67 13.35 -38.09
CA SER A 682 35.23 14.70 -38.14
C SER A 682 34.15 15.68 -38.58
N ILE A 683 33.84 16.69 -37.77
CA ILE A 683 32.78 17.65 -38.03
C ILE A 683 33.42 19.00 -38.35
N ALA A 684 33.34 19.45 -39.61
CA ALA A 684 33.85 20.75 -40.02
C ALA A 684 32.88 21.91 -39.65
N PRO A 685 33.37 23.15 -39.47
CA PRO A 685 32.50 24.31 -39.22
C PRO A 685 31.45 24.48 -40.33
N ARG A 686 30.19 24.65 -39.94
CA ARG A 686 29.00 24.75 -40.82
C ARG A 686 28.64 23.47 -41.59
N ALA A 687 29.43 22.41 -41.53
CA ALA A 687 29.08 21.12 -42.14
C ALA A 687 27.94 20.42 -41.38
N THR A 688 27.36 19.37 -41.96
CA THR A 688 26.32 18.56 -41.33
C THR A 688 26.60 17.10 -41.59
N GLU A 689 27.23 16.45 -40.62
CA GLU A 689 27.53 15.03 -40.70
C GLU A 689 26.30 14.21 -40.33
N THR A 690 26.08 13.10 -41.03
CA THR A 690 24.92 12.22 -40.82
C THR A 690 25.37 10.77 -40.74
N LEU A 691 25.07 10.11 -39.63
CA LEU A 691 25.28 8.68 -39.44
C LEU A 691 23.95 7.92 -39.52
N GLU A 692 23.93 6.82 -40.27
CA GLU A 692 22.87 5.80 -40.17
C GLU A 692 23.47 4.52 -39.59
N VAL A 693 22.97 4.06 -38.42
CA VAL A 693 23.59 2.94 -37.68
C VAL A 693 22.60 1.77 -37.52
N PRO A 694 22.73 0.69 -38.31
CA PRO A 694 21.99 -0.54 -38.04
C PRO A 694 22.57 -1.24 -36.80
N LEU A 695 21.72 -1.57 -35.82
CA LEU A 695 22.15 -2.21 -34.58
C LEU A 695 21.84 -3.71 -34.62
N THR A 696 22.85 -4.54 -34.38
CA THR A 696 22.68 -5.99 -34.28
C THR A 696 22.14 -6.37 -32.90
N ARG A 697 20.98 -7.05 -32.84
CA ARG A 697 20.42 -7.60 -31.60
C ARG A 697 21.31 -8.73 -31.09
N THR A 698 21.52 -8.78 -29.77
CA THR A 698 22.38 -9.77 -29.11
C THR A 698 21.71 -10.53 -27.97
N LEU A 699 20.56 -10.06 -27.50
CA LEU A 699 19.73 -10.71 -26.47
C LEU A 699 18.33 -11.01 -27.01
N ALA A 700 17.75 -12.12 -26.59
CA ALA A 700 16.40 -12.54 -26.93
C ALA A 700 15.35 -11.89 -26.00
N SER A 701 14.08 -11.99 -26.39
CA SER A 701 12.93 -11.72 -25.51
C SER A 701 11.96 -12.91 -25.56
N ALA A 702 11.46 -13.34 -24.40
CA ALA A 702 10.43 -14.35 -24.28
C ALA A 702 9.09 -13.71 -23.88
N PHE A 703 8.00 -14.11 -24.51
CA PHE A 703 6.66 -13.55 -24.29
C PHE A 703 5.72 -14.58 -23.70
N PHE A 704 5.00 -14.19 -22.65
CA PHE A 704 4.19 -15.08 -21.82
C PHE A 704 2.73 -14.63 -21.77
N VAL A 705 1.83 -15.61 -21.76
CA VAL A 705 0.39 -15.46 -21.49
C VAL A 705 0.00 -16.50 -20.45
N THR A 706 -0.67 -16.08 -19.37
CA THR A 706 -1.12 -17.00 -18.31
C THR A 706 -2.60 -16.83 -18.01
N GLU A 707 -3.30 -17.94 -17.72
CA GLU A 707 -4.55 -17.93 -16.98
C GLU A 707 -4.28 -18.39 -15.54
N PRO A 708 -4.66 -17.63 -14.50
CA PRO A 708 -5.12 -16.24 -14.56
C PRO A 708 -3.95 -15.27 -14.84
N ALA A 709 -4.26 -13.98 -15.03
CA ALA A 709 -3.28 -12.91 -14.89
C ALA A 709 -2.73 -12.80 -13.45
N GLY A 710 -1.62 -12.06 -13.26
CA GLY A 710 -0.95 -11.91 -11.97
C GLY A 710 -0.16 -13.15 -11.56
N VAL A 711 0.56 -13.76 -12.49
CA VAL A 711 1.50 -14.86 -12.27
C VAL A 711 2.92 -14.30 -12.33
N GLU A 712 3.75 -14.61 -11.35
CA GLU A 712 5.16 -14.23 -11.37
C GLU A 712 5.94 -15.12 -12.34
N ILE A 713 6.73 -14.50 -13.21
CA ILE A 713 7.63 -15.20 -14.13
C ILE A 713 9.04 -15.11 -13.54
N TRP A 714 9.62 -16.26 -13.25
CA TRP A 714 10.98 -16.42 -12.76
C TRP A 714 11.82 -17.11 -13.85
N ILE A 715 13.03 -16.63 -14.09
CA ILE A 715 13.99 -17.18 -15.05
C ILE A 715 15.29 -17.48 -14.30
N ASP A 716 15.81 -18.70 -14.40
CA ASP A 716 17.05 -19.18 -13.78
C ASP A 716 17.16 -18.90 -12.27
N GLY A 717 16.01 -18.91 -11.58
CA GLY A 717 15.89 -18.63 -10.14
C GLY A 717 15.76 -17.15 -9.77
N ALA A 718 15.82 -16.21 -10.72
CA ALA A 718 15.56 -14.79 -10.50
C ALA A 718 14.13 -14.40 -10.96
N ARG A 719 13.46 -13.51 -10.23
CA ARG A 719 12.16 -12.96 -10.65
C ARG A 719 12.36 -11.98 -11.80
N ALA A 720 11.79 -12.26 -12.96
CA ALA A 720 11.95 -11.45 -14.16
C ALA A 720 10.76 -10.54 -14.44
N ALA A 721 9.52 -11.03 -14.29
CA ALA A 721 8.31 -10.26 -14.59
C ALA A 721 7.09 -10.74 -13.78
N THR A 722 5.93 -10.16 -14.03
CA THR A 722 4.64 -10.62 -13.52
C THR A 722 3.55 -10.31 -14.55
N THR A 723 2.74 -11.30 -14.91
CA THR A 723 1.73 -11.14 -15.96
C THR A 723 0.61 -10.19 -15.55
N ALA A 724 0.17 -9.33 -16.46
CA ALA A 724 -0.82 -8.28 -16.18
C ALA A 724 -1.68 -7.97 -17.41
N GLY A 725 -2.67 -7.09 -17.25
CA GLY A 725 -3.58 -6.69 -18.33
C GLY A 725 -4.53 -7.81 -18.78
N ALA A 726 -5.36 -7.50 -19.77
CA ALA A 726 -6.27 -8.44 -20.41
C ALA A 726 -5.71 -8.95 -21.75
N LEU A 727 -6.08 -10.17 -22.13
CA LEU A 727 -5.65 -10.78 -23.39
C LEU A 727 -6.05 -9.95 -24.62
N ALA A 728 -5.11 -9.74 -25.54
CA ALA A 728 -5.34 -8.98 -26.77
C ALA A 728 -6.27 -9.74 -27.75
N PRO A 729 -7.16 -9.06 -28.50
CA PRO A 729 -8.18 -9.71 -29.34
C PRO A 729 -7.65 -10.70 -30.40
N ASP A 730 -6.43 -10.49 -30.87
CA ASP A 730 -5.71 -11.35 -31.81
C ASP A 730 -5.19 -12.65 -31.18
N LEU A 731 -4.93 -12.67 -29.87
CA LEU A 731 -4.48 -13.85 -29.13
C LEU A 731 -5.65 -14.69 -28.55
N VAL A 732 -6.88 -14.18 -28.62
CA VAL A 732 -8.09 -14.85 -28.08
C VAL A 732 -8.31 -16.25 -28.65
N LEU A 733 -8.00 -16.47 -29.93
CA LEU A 733 -8.11 -17.80 -30.55
C LEU A 733 -7.03 -18.75 -30.03
N ALA A 734 -5.76 -18.33 -30.10
CA ALA A 734 -4.62 -19.13 -29.63
C ALA A 734 -4.72 -19.52 -28.14
N ALA A 735 -5.29 -18.65 -27.29
CA ALA A 735 -5.57 -18.97 -25.89
C ALA A 735 -6.68 -20.02 -25.75
N ARG A 736 -7.78 -19.90 -26.49
CA ARG A 736 -8.88 -20.89 -26.49
C ARG A 736 -8.44 -22.25 -27.01
N ASP A 737 -7.65 -22.29 -28.07
CA ASP A 737 -7.09 -23.51 -28.65
C ASP A 737 -6.14 -24.24 -27.67
N LYS A 738 -5.62 -23.52 -26.67
CA LYS A 738 -4.83 -24.03 -25.54
C LYS A 738 -5.63 -24.24 -24.24
N GLY A 739 -6.96 -24.07 -24.26
CA GLY A 739 -7.84 -24.32 -23.11
C GLY A 739 -7.89 -23.20 -22.05
N LEU A 740 -7.35 -22.02 -22.37
CA LEU A 740 -7.43 -20.84 -21.50
C LEU A 740 -8.75 -20.08 -21.72
N ASP A 741 -9.30 -19.50 -20.65
CA ASP A 741 -10.39 -18.51 -20.72
C ASP A 741 -9.82 -17.12 -21.06
N PRO A 742 -10.16 -16.52 -22.23
CA PRO A 742 -9.73 -15.17 -22.59
C PRO A 742 -10.13 -14.06 -21.62
N ALA A 743 -11.16 -14.27 -20.78
CA ALA A 743 -11.59 -13.30 -19.78
C ALA A 743 -10.72 -13.32 -18.50
N ARG A 744 -10.03 -14.43 -18.22
CA ARG A 744 -9.09 -14.60 -17.10
C ARG A 744 -7.62 -14.50 -17.52
N ALA A 745 -7.32 -14.73 -18.81
CA ALA A 745 -5.97 -14.73 -19.36
C ALA A 745 -5.33 -13.32 -19.40
N SER A 746 -4.02 -13.26 -19.15
CA SER A 746 -3.23 -12.03 -19.16
C SER A 746 -3.04 -11.43 -20.56
N ALA A 747 -2.59 -10.17 -20.62
CA ALA A 747 -1.92 -9.66 -21.81
C ALA A 747 -0.60 -10.40 -22.07
N ARG A 748 -0.11 -10.31 -23.31
CA ARG A 748 1.23 -10.77 -23.73
C ARG A 748 2.30 -9.99 -22.95
N THR A 749 2.96 -10.67 -22.02
CA THR A 749 3.93 -10.09 -21.08
C THR A 749 5.35 -10.37 -21.56
N GLU A 750 6.17 -9.33 -21.77
CA GLU A 750 7.56 -9.49 -22.20
C GLU A 750 8.51 -9.78 -21.03
N VAL A 751 9.45 -10.70 -21.26
CA VAL A 751 10.70 -10.83 -20.51
C VAL A 751 11.85 -10.66 -21.52
N GLY A 752 12.40 -9.46 -21.59
CA GLY A 752 13.51 -9.10 -22.48
C GLY A 752 14.88 -9.25 -21.84
N GLY A 753 15.93 -9.14 -22.66
CA GLY A 753 17.32 -9.15 -22.19
C GLY A 753 17.87 -10.54 -21.87
N LEU A 754 17.23 -11.59 -22.37
CA LEU A 754 17.65 -12.97 -22.14
C LEU A 754 18.87 -13.32 -23.01
N SER A 755 19.82 -14.07 -22.45
CA SER A 755 20.97 -14.59 -23.20
C SER A 755 20.55 -15.64 -24.24
N LEU A 756 21.51 -16.06 -25.07
CA LEU A 756 21.31 -17.23 -25.92
C LEU A 756 21.75 -18.49 -25.17
N GLY A 757 20.90 -19.52 -25.16
CA GLY A 757 21.09 -20.72 -24.35
C GLY A 757 19.78 -21.31 -23.84
N SER A 758 19.88 -22.28 -22.93
CA SER A 758 18.75 -22.93 -22.28
C SER A 758 18.43 -22.22 -20.96
N HIS A 759 17.18 -21.85 -20.77
CA HIS A 759 16.69 -21.08 -19.61
C HIS A 759 15.60 -21.85 -18.85
N VAL A 760 15.70 -21.87 -17.52
CA VAL A 760 14.70 -22.51 -16.64
C VAL A 760 13.65 -21.48 -16.24
N VAL A 761 12.43 -21.65 -16.72
CA VAL A 761 11.27 -20.82 -16.38
C VAL A 761 10.48 -21.46 -15.24
N GLU A 762 10.19 -20.71 -14.20
CA GLU A 762 9.14 -21.04 -13.22
C GLU A 762 8.02 -20.00 -13.25
N LEU A 763 6.78 -20.47 -13.33
CA LEU A 763 5.59 -19.65 -13.21
C LEU A 763 4.99 -19.88 -11.81
N ARG A 764 4.89 -18.82 -11.00
CA ARG A 764 4.50 -18.91 -9.58
C ARG A 764 3.30 -18.01 -9.29
N LYS A 765 2.32 -18.51 -8.53
CA LYS A 765 1.19 -17.73 -8.01
C LYS A 765 0.70 -18.32 -6.68
N LYS A 766 0.25 -17.48 -5.74
CA LYS A 766 -0.31 -17.96 -4.46
C LYS A 766 -1.47 -18.94 -4.74
N CYS A 767 -1.50 -20.07 -4.04
CA CYS A 767 -2.59 -21.07 -4.11
C CYS A 767 -2.78 -21.73 -5.49
N HIS A 768 -1.70 -21.79 -6.30
CA HIS A 768 -1.65 -22.50 -7.58
C HIS A 768 -0.35 -23.32 -7.65
N GLU A 769 -0.32 -24.39 -8.45
CA GLU A 769 0.90 -25.19 -8.65
C GLU A 769 1.99 -24.39 -9.39
N VAL A 770 3.26 -24.63 -9.05
CA VAL A 770 4.40 -23.98 -9.72
C VAL A 770 4.72 -24.72 -11.01
N VAL A 771 4.39 -24.10 -12.15
CA VAL A 771 4.69 -24.67 -13.47
C VAL A 771 6.14 -24.40 -13.83
N ARG A 772 6.93 -25.46 -13.98
CA ARG A 772 8.33 -25.43 -14.44
C ARG A 772 8.42 -25.80 -15.93
N LYS A 773 9.16 -25.03 -16.72
CA LYS A 773 9.47 -25.32 -18.13
C LYS A 773 10.90 -24.93 -18.45
N THR A 774 11.54 -25.64 -19.38
CA THR A 774 12.80 -25.20 -20.01
C THR A 774 12.49 -24.52 -21.34
N VAL A 775 13.21 -23.45 -21.68
CA VAL A 775 13.06 -22.68 -22.92
C VAL A 775 14.43 -22.46 -23.56
N ASP A 776 14.59 -22.90 -24.81
CA ASP A 776 15.84 -22.79 -25.55
C ASP A 776 15.85 -21.58 -26.51
N LEU A 777 16.68 -20.59 -26.20
CA LEU A 777 16.83 -19.33 -26.93
C LEU A 777 18.04 -19.41 -27.87
N SER A 778 17.87 -20.08 -29.01
CA SER A 778 18.91 -20.32 -30.02
C SER A 778 19.40 -19.07 -30.78
N GLU A 779 18.59 -18.01 -30.86
CA GLU A 779 18.83 -16.82 -31.68
C GLU A 779 18.40 -15.55 -30.95
N ALA A 780 19.01 -14.40 -31.25
CA ALA A 780 18.68 -13.11 -30.65
C ALA A 780 17.39 -12.50 -31.26
N LYS A 781 16.24 -13.13 -30.98
CA LYS A 781 14.91 -12.78 -31.50
C LYS A 781 13.82 -12.85 -30.43
N ASP A 782 12.57 -12.65 -30.84
CA ASP A 782 11.38 -12.80 -30.00
C ASP A 782 10.89 -14.25 -30.02
N TYR A 783 10.54 -14.79 -28.85
CA TYR A 783 10.00 -16.14 -28.66
C TYR A 783 8.63 -16.05 -28.00
N GLU A 784 7.58 -16.54 -28.66
CA GLU A 784 6.28 -16.78 -28.01
C GLU A 784 6.35 -18.07 -27.20
N ILE A 785 6.12 -17.99 -25.89
CA ILE A 785 6.03 -19.17 -25.03
C ILE A 785 4.58 -19.64 -24.98
N GLU A 786 4.35 -20.94 -25.13
CA GLU A 786 2.99 -21.48 -25.16
C GLU A 786 2.17 -21.05 -23.92
N PRO A 787 0.96 -20.48 -24.11
CA PRO A 787 0.12 -20.00 -23.01
C PRO A 787 -0.09 -21.06 -21.93
N VAL A 788 -0.02 -20.64 -20.66
CA VAL A 788 -0.10 -21.55 -19.51
C VAL A 788 -1.35 -21.28 -18.69
N LYS A 789 -2.20 -22.29 -18.56
CA LYS A 789 -3.21 -22.35 -17.50
C LYS A 789 -2.54 -22.83 -16.21
N MET A 790 -2.69 -22.06 -15.15
CA MET A 790 -2.21 -22.40 -13.81
C MET A 790 -3.27 -23.25 -13.11
N GLU A 791 -2.86 -24.40 -12.59
CA GLU A 791 -3.73 -25.29 -11.82
C GLU A 791 -3.91 -24.76 -10.39
N GLU A 792 -5.16 -24.66 -9.92
CA GLU A 792 -5.47 -24.22 -8.55
C GLU A 792 -5.08 -25.32 -7.55
N SER A 793 -4.34 -24.93 -6.51
CA SER A 793 -3.73 -25.83 -5.53
C SER A 793 -4.26 -25.48 -4.13
N LEU A 794 -5.40 -26.09 -3.83
CA LEU A 794 -6.24 -25.81 -2.67
C LEU A 794 -6.49 -27.07 -1.84
N ALA A 795 -6.88 -26.89 -0.59
CA ALA A 795 -7.21 -27.89 0.41
C ALA A 795 -8.40 -27.41 1.25
N SER A 796 -8.97 -28.33 2.05
CA SER A 796 -10.00 -28.03 3.05
C SER A 796 -9.52 -28.40 4.46
N LEU A 797 -9.94 -27.62 5.46
CA LEU A 797 -9.52 -27.79 6.85
C LEU A 797 -10.71 -27.71 7.80
N SER A 798 -11.06 -28.84 8.41
CA SER A 798 -12.15 -28.96 9.39
C SER A 798 -11.59 -28.86 10.82
N LEU A 799 -11.96 -27.80 11.53
CA LEU A 799 -11.42 -27.44 12.84
C LEU A 799 -12.48 -27.59 13.92
N LYS A 800 -12.22 -28.44 14.91
CA LYS A 800 -13.04 -28.63 16.11
C LYS A 800 -12.20 -28.26 17.33
N SER A 801 -12.81 -27.79 18.41
CA SER A 801 -12.10 -27.64 19.68
C SER A 801 -12.98 -28.03 20.85
N GLU A 802 -12.32 -28.41 21.94
CA GLU A 802 -12.95 -28.60 23.24
C GLU A 802 -12.28 -27.65 24.24
N PRO A 803 -13.01 -26.68 24.84
CA PRO A 803 -14.41 -26.33 24.57
C PRO A 803 -14.64 -25.76 23.15
N PRO A 804 -15.89 -25.81 22.63
CA PRO A 804 -16.27 -25.21 21.35
C PRO A 804 -16.36 -23.68 21.41
N GLY A 805 -16.48 -23.00 20.26
CA GLY A 805 -16.60 -21.55 20.17
C GLY A 805 -15.28 -20.77 20.24
N ALA A 806 -14.14 -21.48 20.19
CA ALA A 806 -12.82 -20.86 20.21
C ALA A 806 -12.50 -20.18 18.87
N ARG A 807 -11.86 -19.01 18.91
CA ARG A 807 -11.53 -18.19 17.73
C ARG A 807 -10.42 -18.83 16.91
N ILE A 808 -10.66 -19.05 15.63
CA ILE A 808 -9.72 -19.64 14.69
C ILE A 808 -8.90 -18.55 14.02
N TYR A 809 -7.58 -18.77 13.94
CA TYR A 809 -6.64 -18.01 13.15
C TYR A 809 -5.85 -18.94 12.24
N LEU A 810 -5.63 -18.54 10.99
CA LEU A 810 -4.82 -19.25 10.00
C LEU A 810 -3.77 -18.26 9.48
N ASP A 811 -2.49 -18.56 9.70
CA ASP A 811 -1.34 -17.67 9.43
C ASP A 811 -1.45 -16.27 10.09
N GLY A 812 -2.31 -16.14 11.11
CA GLY A 812 -2.65 -14.89 11.80
C GLY A 812 -3.93 -14.19 11.32
N GLU A 813 -4.48 -14.58 10.16
CA GLU A 813 -5.78 -14.07 9.68
C GLU A 813 -6.94 -14.76 10.43
N ALA A 814 -7.97 -14.00 10.83
CA ALA A 814 -9.06 -14.51 11.68
C ALA A 814 -10.15 -15.21 10.84
N MET A 815 -10.29 -16.53 11.01
CA MET A 815 -11.14 -17.38 10.15
C MET A 815 -12.52 -17.71 10.75
N GLY A 816 -12.82 -17.30 11.98
CA GLY A 816 -14.11 -17.49 12.63
C GLY A 816 -14.01 -18.14 14.01
N VAL A 817 -14.93 -19.05 14.33
CA VAL A 817 -14.95 -19.83 15.58
C VAL A 817 -15.21 -21.32 15.31
N THR A 818 -14.76 -22.20 16.20
CA THR A 818 -14.99 -23.65 16.13
C THR A 818 -16.41 -24.08 16.59
N PRO A 819 -16.93 -25.22 16.11
CA PRO A 819 -16.40 -26.03 15.00
C PRO A 819 -16.67 -25.36 13.64
N LYS A 820 -15.70 -25.38 12.73
CA LYS A 820 -15.85 -24.81 11.39
C LYS A 820 -14.98 -25.52 10.36
N GLU A 821 -15.54 -25.67 9.16
CA GLU A 821 -14.82 -26.09 7.95
C GLU A 821 -14.36 -24.86 7.15
N LEU A 822 -13.11 -24.90 6.70
CA LEU A 822 -12.47 -23.88 5.87
C LEU A 822 -12.20 -24.49 4.49
N GLU A 823 -13.02 -24.16 3.51
CA GLU A 823 -12.81 -24.51 2.11
C GLU A 823 -11.84 -23.52 1.43
N GLY A 824 -11.11 -23.98 0.42
CA GLY A 824 -10.26 -23.10 -0.39
C GLY A 824 -9.03 -22.56 0.34
N VAL A 825 -8.57 -23.26 1.39
CA VAL A 825 -7.24 -23.03 1.97
C VAL A 825 -6.19 -23.39 0.93
N CYS A 826 -5.05 -22.71 0.92
CA CYS A 826 -4.00 -22.97 -0.06
C CYS A 826 -3.21 -24.23 0.32
N SER A 827 -2.62 -24.93 -0.66
CA SER A 827 -1.66 -26.00 -0.35
C SER A 827 -0.34 -25.43 0.16
N GLY A 828 0.30 -26.08 1.13
CA GLY A 828 1.58 -25.70 1.69
C GLY A 828 1.60 -25.68 3.21
N LYS A 829 2.58 -24.98 3.79
CA LYS A 829 2.70 -24.84 5.25
C LYS A 829 1.78 -23.75 5.77
N HIS A 830 0.94 -24.09 6.74
CA HIS A 830 0.00 -23.18 7.38
C HIS A 830 0.08 -23.30 8.89
N ARG A 831 -0.01 -22.18 9.60
CA ARG A 831 -0.01 -22.12 11.07
C ARG A 831 -1.43 -21.94 11.58
N VAL A 832 -1.96 -22.98 12.21
CA VAL A 832 -3.30 -23.00 12.82
C VAL A 832 -3.18 -22.61 14.29
N GLU A 833 -3.83 -21.52 14.68
CA GLU A 833 -3.96 -21.13 16.09
C GLU A 833 -5.45 -21.01 16.45
N VAL A 834 -5.88 -21.67 17.53
CA VAL A 834 -7.26 -21.65 18.01
C VAL A 834 -7.29 -21.12 19.44
N LYS A 835 -7.80 -19.91 19.64
CA LYS A 835 -7.78 -19.17 20.91
C LYS A 835 -9.15 -19.18 21.61
N HIS A 836 -9.19 -19.69 22.83
CA HIS A 836 -10.34 -19.55 23.74
C HIS A 836 -10.00 -18.61 24.90
N ALA A 837 -10.93 -18.37 25.84
CA ALA A 837 -10.60 -17.73 27.11
C ALA A 837 -9.69 -18.65 27.94
N SER A 838 -10.12 -19.91 28.06
CA SER A 838 -9.50 -20.97 28.86
C SER A 838 -8.15 -21.51 28.36
N GLY A 839 -7.53 -20.87 27.36
CA GLY A 839 -6.27 -21.29 26.77
C GLY A 839 -6.25 -21.18 25.24
N LYS A 840 -5.29 -21.86 24.61
CA LYS A 840 -5.21 -21.95 23.14
C LYS A 840 -4.73 -23.31 22.68
N PHE A 841 -4.81 -23.53 21.38
CA PHE A 841 -4.19 -24.62 20.64
C PHE A 841 -3.35 -24.01 19.51
N LEU A 842 -2.19 -24.59 19.21
CA LEU A 842 -1.30 -24.12 18.16
C LEU A 842 -0.63 -25.30 17.47
N GLN A 843 -0.73 -25.37 16.15
CA GLN A 843 -0.03 -26.37 15.33
C GLN A 843 0.33 -25.80 13.95
N ASP A 844 1.59 -26.01 13.54
CA ASP A 844 1.98 -25.86 12.14
C ASP A 844 1.60 -27.15 11.40
N VAL A 845 0.84 -27.03 10.31
CA VAL A 845 0.43 -28.14 9.43
C VAL A 845 0.96 -27.94 8.02
N VAL A 846 1.04 -29.03 7.26
CA VAL A 846 1.28 -29.01 5.82
C VAL A 846 0.02 -29.56 5.17
N LEU A 847 -0.58 -28.80 4.26
CA LEU A 847 -1.79 -29.18 3.53
C LEU A 847 -1.42 -29.51 2.09
N GLU A 848 -1.74 -30.71 1.65
CA GLU A 848 -1.50 -31.16 0.27
C GLU A 848 -2.67 -30.81 -0.67
N ARG A 849 -2.44 -30.82 -1.99
CA ARG A 849 -3.47 -30.47 -2.97
C ARG A 849 -4.65 -31.45 -2.91
N ASN A 850 -5.87 -30.90 -2.82
CA ASN A 850 -7.14 -31.60 -2.65
C ASN A 850 -7.25 -32.41 -1.34
N GLU A 851 -6.39 -32.17 -0.34
CA GLU A 851 -6.54 -32.75 0.99
C GLU A 851 -7.76 -32.16 1.71
N SER A 852 -8.45 -32.99 2.51
CA SER A 852 -9.40 -32.51 3.53
C SER A 852 -8.94 -32.99 4.90
N LEU A 853 -8.27 -32.10 5.63
CA LEU A 853 -7.69 -32.41 6.94
C LEU A 853 -8.69 -32.06 8.05
N THR A 854 -8.91 -32.97 9.00
CA THR A 854 -9.64 -32.68 10.23
C THR A 854 -8.68 -32.57 11.40
N LEU A 855 -8.70 -31.45 12.12
CA LEU A 855 -7.96 -31.26 13.37
C LEU A 855 -8.91 -31.09 14.54
N ASP A 856 -8.82 -32.03 15.48
CA ASP A 856 -9.29 -31.79 16.85
C ASP A 856 -8.24 -30.93 17.56
N CYS A 857 -8.63 -29.72 17.94
CA CYS A 857 -7.79 -28.68 18.52
C CYS A 857 -8.07 -28.58 20.04
N PRO A 858 -7.52 -29.48 20.89
CA PRO A 858 -7.74 -29.44 22.33
C PRO A 858 -7.13 -28.15 22.89
N ILE A 859 -7.97 -27.30 23.47
CA ILE A 859 -7.50 -26.09 24.15
C ILE A 859 -6.63 -26.51 25.34
N ARG A 860 -5.52 -25.80 25.57
CA ARG A 860 -4.62 -26.02 26.71
C ARG A 860 -4.19 -24.69 27.35
N PRO A 861 -3.92 -24.66 28.67
CA PRO A 861 -3.34 -23.48 29.30
C PRO A 861 -1.93 -23.24 28.73
N SER A 862 -1.50 -21.99 28.71
CA SER A 862 -0.21 -21.60 28.15
C SER A 862 0.74 -21.08 29.23
N LEU A 863 2.00 -21.44 29.11
CA LEU A 863 3.07 -21.19 30.08
C LEU A 863 4.18 -20.35 29.43
N ALA A 864 4.33 -19.10 29.87
CA ALA A 864 5.42 -18.24 29.41
C ALA A 864 6.70 -18.46 30.23
N PHE A 865 7.79 -18.84 29.57
CA PHE A 865 9.12 -18.84 30.18
C PHE A 865 9.69 -17.42 30.21
N LEU A 866 9.89 -16.87 31.41
CA LEU A 866 10.35 -15.50 31.61
C LEU A 866 11.88 -15.36 31.51
N GLY A 867 12.61 -16.48 31.46
CA GLY A 867 14.07 -16.56 31.33
C GLY A 867 14.74 -17.21 32.54
N VAL A 868 16.05 -17.00 32.64
CA VAL A 868 16.90 -17.45 33.76
C VAL A 868 17.39 -16.24 34.55
N VAL A 869 17.49 -16.37 35.87
CA VAL A 869 18.12 -15.40 36.80
C VAL A 869 19.21 -16.13 37.59
N ALA A 870 20.37 -15.51 37.77
CA ALA A 870 21.40 -16.06 38.65
C ALA A 870 21.51 -15.30 39.97
N GLU A 871 21.88 -16.04 41.02
CA GLU A 871 22.19 -15.45 42.33
C GLU A 871 23.70 -15.20 42.52
N SER A 872 24.54 -15.74 41.63
CA SER A 872 25.99 -15.58 41.68
C SER A 872 26.59 -15.13 40.34
N ALA A 873 27.72 -14.42 40.40
CA ALA A 873 28.52 -14.04 39.22
C ALA A 873 29.20 -15.24 38.51
N GLY A 874 29.07 -16.45 39.07
CA GLY A 874 29.36 -17.72 38.38
C GLY A 874 28.17 -18.19 37.54
N GLY A 875 26.95 -18.12 38.09
CA GLY A 875 25.71 -18.45 37.39
C GLY A 875 25.45 -17.55 36.17
N GLU A 876 25.68 -16.24 36.29
CA GLU A 876 25.53 -15.29 35.16
C GLU A 876 26.34 -15.69 33.91
N ARG A 877 27.45 -16.43 34.06
CA ARG A 877 28.28 -16.88 32.93
C ARG A 877 27.66 -18.04 32.15
N VAL A 878 26.70 -18.77 32.72
CA VAL A 878 26.05 -19.95 32.13
C VAL A 878 24.55 -19.75 31.89
N VAL A 879 24.02 -18.55 32.17
CA VAL A 879 22.61 -18.16 31.95
C VAL A 879 22.14 -18.45 30.51
N ALA A 880 22.98 -18.20 29.50
CA ALA A 880 22.64 -18.44 28.09
C ALA A 880 22.52 -19.94 27.77
N ASP A 881 23.53 -20.73 28.12
CA ASP A 881 23.59 -22.17 27.87
C ASP A 881 22.44 -22.91 28.60
N VAL A 882 22.19 -22.51 29.86
CA VAL A 882 21.05 -23.01 30.64
C VAL A 882 19.72 -22.62 29.99
N GLN A 883 19.57 -21.37 29.52
CA GLN A 883 18.35 -20.92 28.86
C GLN A 883 18.04 -21.75 27.60
N GLU A 884 19.05 -22.05 26.77
CA GLU A 884 18.86 -22.92 25.60
C GLU A 884 18.48 -24.35 26.03
N ALA A 885 19.20 -24.93 27.00
CA ALA A 885 18.96 -26.28 27.49
C ALA A 885 17.55 -26.43 28.12
N LEU A 886 17.08 -25.43 28.85
CA LEU A 886 15.73 -25.38 29.41
C LEU A 886 14.68 -25.28 28.30
N VAL A 887 14.78 -24.28 27.40
CA VAL A 887 13.82 -24.08 26.29
C VAL A 887 13.70 -25.34 25.41
N LYS A 888 14.82 -26.01 25.11
CA LYS A 888 14.90 -27.25 24.32
C LYS A 888 14.26 -28.47 24.97
N ASN A 889 14.10 -28.49 26.30
CA ASN A 889 13.46 -29.59 27.02
C ASN A 889 12.03 -29.27 27.46
N LEU A 890 11.73 -28.02 27.80
CA LEU A 890 10.40 -27.56 28.19
C LEU A 890 9.44 -27.44 27.00
N SER A 891 9.95 -27.28 25.78
CA SER A 891 9.16 -27.38 24.53
C SER A 891 8.55 -28.77 24.28
N LYS A 892 8.87 -29.76 25.13
CA LYS A 892 8.29 -31.12 25.11
C LYS A 892 7.06 -31.28 26.03
N LEU A 893 6.65 -30.23 26.74
CA LEU A 893 5.43 -30.24 27.57
C LEU A 893 4.20 -30.63 26.74
N THR A 894 3.37 -31.52 27.28
CA THR A 894 2.18 -32.00 26.56
C THR A 894 0.89 -31.38 27.07
N THR A 895 0.71 -31.22 28.39
CA THR A 895 -0.52 -30.63 28.95
C THR A 895 -0.60 -29.10 28.88
N LEU A 896 0.53 -28.42 28.60
CA LEU A 896 0.62 -26.96 28.49
C LEU A 896 1.23 -26.54 27.15
N ASN A 897 0.81 -25.40 26.59
CA ASN A 897 1.54 -24.76 25.51
C ASN A 897 2.75 -24.01 26.08
N PHE A 898 3.96 -24.44 25.76
CA PHE A 898 5.18 -23.74 26.17
C PHE A 898 5.51 -22.58 25.23
N LEU A 899 5.73 -21.37 25.78
CA LEU A 899 6.09 -20.17 25.03
C LEU A 899 7.35 -19.52 25.64
N PRO A 900 8.46 -19.37 24.90
CA PRO A 900 9.53 -18.45 25.28
C PRO A 900 9.01 -17.01 25.31
N GLY A 901 9.04 -16.35 26.47
CA GLY A 901 8.58 -14.98 26.63
C GLY A 901 9.47 -14.00 25.85
N PRO A 902 8.93 -13.18 24.93
CA PRO A 902 9.72 -12.21 24.19
C PRO A 902 10.37 -11.21 25.15
N LYS A 903 11.71 -11.21 25.20
CA LYS A 903 12.49 -10.49 26.22
C LYS A 903 12.09 -9.01 26.32
N GLU A 904 11.98 -8.31 25.20
CA GLU A 904 11.59 -6.89 25.12
C GLU A 904 10.14 -6.59 25.57
N THR A 905 9.28 -7.60 25.65
CA THR A 905 7.92 -7.46 26.19
C THR A 905 7.91 -7.76 27.69
N VAL A 906 8.64 -8.80 28.11
CA VAL A 906 8.81 -9.18 29.53
C VAL A 906 9.52 -8.07 30.32
N ASP A 907 10.67 -7.61 29.84
CA ASP A 907 11.48 -6.54 30.47
C ASP A 907 10.64 -5.27 30.64
N ARG A 908 10.06 -4.77 29.54
CA ARG A 908 9.24 -3.55 29.51
C ARG A 908 8.06 -3.56 30.49
N ILE A 909 7.41 -4.71 30.71
CA ILE A 909 6.26 -4.81 31.63
C ILE A 909 6.72 -4.86 33.09
N ILE A 910 7.83 -5.54 33.38
CA ILE A 910 8.43 -5.62 34.72
C ILE A 910 9.03 -4.26 35.12
N ASP A 911 9.78 -3.63 34.22
CA ASP A 911 10.45 -2.35 34.43
C ASP A 911 9.44 -1.19 34.61
N ALA A 912 8.27 -1.25 33.97
CA ALA A 912 7.22 -0.23 34.06
C ALA A 912 6.65 -0.05 35.48
N ASP A 913 6.66 -1.11 36.30
CA ASP A 913 6.32 -1.06 37.73
C ASP A 913 7.58 -1.07 38.64
N ARG A 914 8.77 -0.81 38.06
CA ARG A 914 10.09 -0.78 38.72
C ARG A 914 10.50 -2.09 39.41
N LEU A 915 10.01 -3.22 38.91
CA LEU A 915 10.39 -4.54 39.41
C LEU A 915 11.62 -5.09 38.68
N THR A 916 12.04 -6.28 39.08
CA THR A 916 13.01 -7.11 38.35
C THR A 916 12.44 -8.53 38.26
N ARG A 917 13.02 -9.40 37.42
CA ARG A 917 12.68 -10.84 37.43
C ARG A 917 12.80 -11.45 38.83
N LYS A 918 13.84 -11.10 39.60
CA LYS A 918 14.02 -11.55 40.99
C LYS A 918 12.95 -11.02 41.93
N GLY A 919 12.36 -9.85 41.65
CA GLY A 919 11.20 -9.31 42.38
C GLY A 919 9.89 -10.07 42.19
N LEU A 920 9.81 -11.00 41.22
CA LEU A 920 8.66 -11.92 41.06
C LEU A 920 8.82 -13.23 41.86
N LEU A 921 9.94 -13.39 42.59
CA LEU A 921 10.24 -14.62 43.32
C LEU A 921 9.77 -14.57 44.79
N PRO A 922 9.32 -15.70 45.37
CA PRO A 922 9.08 -15.80 46.80
C PRO A 922 10.28 -15.35 47.63
N GLY A 923 10.04 -14.59 48.70
CA GLY A 923 11.10 -14.08 49.59
C GLY A 923 11.83 -12.82 49.11
N ALA A 924 11.53 -12.28 47.92
CA ALA A 924 12.17 -11.07 47.39
C ALA A 924 11.79 -9.76 48.12
N GLY A 925 10.94 -9.80 49.15
CA GLY A 925 10.47 -8.62 49.89
C GLY A 925 9.52 -7.71 49.12
N THR A 926 9.07 -8.13 47.93
CA THR A 926 8.12 -7.39 47.10
C THR A 926 6.69 -7.52 47.64
N ASP A 927 5.91 -6.44 47.52
CA ASP A 927 4.49 -6.40 47.83
C ASP A 927 3.70 -7.44 47.01
N PRO A 928 2.97 -8.39 47.65
CA PRO A 928 2.17 -9.39 46.96
C PRO A 928 1.13 -8.80 45.99
N ASP A 929 0.53 -7.64 46.30
CA ASP A 929 -0.44 -7.00 45.42
C ASP A 929 0.22 -6.44 44.15
N LEU A 930 1.50 -6.04 44.25
CA LEU A 930 2.31 -5.65 43.09
C LEU A 930 2.71 -6.85 42.22
N ILE A 931 3.02 -8.01 42.84
CA ILE A 931 3.26 -9.27 42.12
C ILE A 931 1.99 -9.70 41.37
N ARG A 932 0.82 -9.66 42.01
CA ARG A 932 -0.47 -9.96 41.38
C ARG A 932 -0.71 -9.06 40.17
N LYS A 933 -0.62 -7.74 40.34
CA LYS A 933 -0.76 -6.73 39.28
C LYS A 933 0.18 -6.94 38.09
N VAL A 934 1.47 -7.25 38.32
CA VAL A 934 2.44 -7.43 37.23
C VAL A 934 2.29 -8.78 36.53
N THR A 935 1.96 -9.85 37.26
CA THR A 935 1.66 -11.16 36.65
C THR A 935 0.38 -11.13 35.83
N GLU A 936 -0.64 -10.38 36.25
CA GLU A 936 -1.85 -10.11 35.43
C GLU A 936 -1.53 -9.34 34.15
N LYS A 937 -0.70 -8.29 34.22
CA LYS A 937 -0.22 -7.56 33.03
C LYS A 937 0.54 -8.45 32.06
N LEU A 938 1.47 -9.28 32.57
CA LEU A 938 2.21 -10.25 31.77
C LEU A 938 1.27 -11.30 31.13
N ALA A 939 0.23 -11.74 31.85
CA ALA A 939 -0.72 -12.74 31.38
C ALA A 939 -1.56 -12.22 30.22
N ALA A 940 -2.06 -10.98 30.35
CA ALA A 940 -2.79 -10.30 29.29
C ALA A 940 -1.91 -10.00 28.07
N ALA A 941 -0.66 -9.56 28.27
CA ALA A 941 0.24 -9.16 27.18
C ALA A 941 0.87 -10.34 26.41
N LEU A 942 0.99 -11.52 27.03
CA LEU A 942 1.53 -12.73 26.41
C LEU A 942 0.45 -13.76 26.05
N GLU A 943 -0.81 -13.50 26.41
CA GLU A 943 -1.95 -14.42 26.33
C GLU A 943 -1.63 -15.79 26.97
N VAL A 944 -1.27 -15.78 28.26
CA VAL A 944 -0.88 -16.98 29.02
C VAL A 944 -1.59 -17.10 30.38
N GLN A 945 -1.73 -18.34 30.86
CA GLN A 945 -2.37 -18.66 32.14
C GLN A 945 -1.35 -18.77 33.29
N GLY A 946 -0.05 -18.89 32.98
CA GLY A 946 1.01 -18.90 33.97
C GLY A 946 2.42 -18.65 33.41
N PHE A 947 3.39 -18.66 34.31
CA PHE A 947 4.78 -18.29 34.11
C PHE A 947 5.73 -19.35 34.66
N LEU A 948 6.89 -19.46 34.03
CA LEU A 948 8.02 -20.22 34.54
C LEU A 948 9.26 -19.34 34.57
N LEU A 949 9.93 -19.25 35.72
CA LEU A 949 11.17 -18.52 35.91
C LEU A 949 12.22 -19.46 36.49
N ALA A 950 13.38 -19.59 35.83
CA ALA A 950 14.46 -20.43 36.33
C ALA A 950 15.44 -19.62 37.18
N VAL A 951 15.85 -20.16 38.33
CA VAL A 951 16.80 -19.52 39.25
C VAL A 951 18.03 -20.40 39.42
N LEU A 952 19.21 -19.83 39.18
CA LEU A 952 20.51 -20.45 39.45
C LEU A 952 20.97 -20.09 40.87
N PRO A 953 20.92 -21.01 41.84
CA PRO A 953 21.25 -20.74 43.25
C PRO A 953 22.74 -20.43 43.44
N GLU A 954 23.13 -19.94 44.63
CA GLU A 954 24.54 -19.67 44.96
C GLU A 954 25.35 -20.97 45.25
N GLU A 955 25.56 -21.78 44.22
CA GLU A 955 26.37 -23.00 44.26
C GLU A 955 27.78 -22.80 43.65
N ARG A 956 28.78 -23.49 44.23
CA ARG A 956 30.17 -23.52 43.73
C ARG A 956 30.33 -24.14 42.33
N LEU A 957 29.43 -25.05 41.95
CA LEU A 957 29.39 -25.71 40.65
C LEU A 957 27.94 -25.74 40.18
N GLN A 958 27.58 -24.78 39.34
CA GLN A 958 26.21 -24.59 38.83
C GLN A 958 25.75 -25.83 38.05
N ARG A 959 24.83 -26.61 38.65
CA ARG A 959 24.29 -27.86 38.08
C ARG A 959 22.77 -27.90 38.04
N THR A 960 22.12 -27.07 38.84
CA THR A 960 20.69 -27.07 39.15
C THR A 960 20.05 -25.74 38.77
N ALA A 961 18.78 -25.76 38.34
CA ALA A 961 17.87 -24.62 38.47
C ALA A 961 16.76 -24.98 39.44
N ALA A 962 16.39 -24.04 40.31
CA ALA A 962 15.05 -24.02 40.86
C ALA A 962 14.12 -23.44 39.79
N LEU A 963 13.26 -24.28 39.21
CA LEU A 963 12.17 -23.82 38.36
C LEU A 963 11.03 -23.32 39.24
N GLN A 964 10.61 -22.08 39.03
CA GLN A 964 9.58 -21.38 39.79
C GLN A 964 8.35 -21.24 38.91
N LEU A 965 7.30 -22.01 39.19
CA LEU A 965 6.07 -22.10 38.41
C LEU A 965 4.97 -21.29 39.09
N LEU A 966 4.40 -20.31 38.38
CA LEU A 966 3.45 -19.35 38.95
C LEU A 966 2.21 -19.19 38.05
N ALA A 967 1.01 -19.37 38.58
CA ALA A 967 -0.24 -19.07 37.90
C ALA A 967 -0.47 -17.55 37.87
N ALA A 968 -1.09 -17.03 36.81
CA ALA A 968 -1.34 -15.59 36.70
C ALA A 968 -2.14 -15.05 37.90
N GLY A 969 -1.70 -13.94 38.49
CA GLY A 969 -2.35 -13.36 39.68
C GLY A 969 -2.19 -14.16 40.98
N ASN A 970 -1.43 -15.28 40.99
CA ASN A 970 -0.93 -15.86 42.23
C ASN A 970 0.36 -15.13 42.66
N THR A 971 0.70 -15.24 43.94
CA THR A 971 1.84 -14.54 44.58
C THR A 971 2.91 -15.50 45.12
N VAL A 972 2.61 -16.80 45.19
CA VAL A 972 3.54 -17.85 45.63
C VAL A 972 3.73 -18.89 44.52
N ALA A 973 4.98 -19.11 44.11
CA ALA A 973 5.34 -20.06 43.07
C ALA A 973 5.58 -21.47 43.63
N ASP A 974 5.26 -22.51 42.86
CA ASP A 974 5.74 -23.86 43.12
C ASP A 974 7.22 -23.93 42.72
N ARG A 975 8.07 -24.54 43.56
CA ARG A 975 9.48 -24.79 43.25
C ARG A 975 9.69 -26.25 42.84
N PHE A 976 10.37 -26.47 41.71
CA PHE A 976 10.84 -27.78 41.29
C PHE A 976 12.30 -27.70 40.81
N ASP A 977 13.19 -28.50 41.39
CA ASP A 977 14.62 -28.44 41.07
C ASP A 977 14.99 -29.39 39.91
N VAL A 978 15.71 -28.87 38.92
CA VAL A 978 16.11 -29.61 37.71
C VAL A 978 17.62 -29.53 37.49
N ALA A 979 18.29 -30.68 37.42
CA ALA A 979 19.69 -30.79 37.04
C ALA A 979 19.85 -30.77 35.51
N PHE A 980 20.57 -29.78 34.95
CA PHE A 980 20.59 -29.53 33.51
C PHE A 980 21.23 -30.64 32.68
N ASN A 981 22.21 -31.32 33.29
CA ASN A 981 22.98 -32.41 32.71
C ASN A 981 22.25 -33.77 32.79
N GLU A 982 21.09 -33.85 33.43
CA GLU A 982 20.35 -35.10 33.65
C GLU A 982 18.98 -35.08 32.95
N ALA A 983 18.86 -35.78 31.82
CA ALA A 983 17.59 -35.95 31.11
C ALA A 983 16.47 -36.50 32.02
N ALA A 984 16.82 -37.39 32.97
CA ALA A 984 15.89 -37.91 33.97
C ALA A 984 15.29 -36.84 34.89
N SER A 985 16.00 -35.73 35.15
CA SER A 985 15.49 -34.64 35.98
C SER A 985 14.39 -33.85 35.29
N TYR A 986 14.49 -33.67 33.96
CA TYR A 986 13.42 -33.08 33.16
C TYR A 986 12.20 -34.00 33.08
N LEU A 987 12.39 -35.32 32.93
CA LEU A 987 11.27 -36.27 32.90
C LEU A 987 10.45 -36.26 34.20
N ARG A 988 11.09 -36.08 35.37
CA ARG A 988 10.38 -35.89 36.65
C ARG A 988 9.53 -34.61 36.67
N PHE A 989 10.07 -33.50 36.17
CA PHE A 989 9.32 -32.23 36.08
C PHE A 989 8.14 -32.34 35.10
N LEU A 990 8.35 -32.92 33.92
CA LEU A 990 7.30 -33.13 32.92
C LEU A 990 6.17 -34.01 33.50
N ALA A 991 6.50 -35.09 34.20
CA ALA A 991 5.51 -35.94 34.87
C ALA A 991 4.70 -35.20 35.96
N ALA A 992 5.36 -34.36 36.77
CA ALA A 992 4.70 -33.56 37.80
C ALA A 992 3.78 -32.45 37.23
N VAL A 993 4.10 -31.91 36.04
CA VAL A 993 3.25 -30.93 35.34
C VAL A 993 2.09 -31.63 34.59
N ASP A 994 2.33 -32.79 33.99
CA ASP A 994 1.29 -33.55 33.29
C ASP A 994 0.35 -34.30 34.26
N GLN A 995 0.70 -34.42 35.56
CA GLN A 995 -0.19 -34.91 36.62
C GLN A 995 -1.38 -33.96 36.84
N LYS A 996 -2.59 -34.47 36.56
CA LYS A 996 -3.86 -33.77 36.84
C LYS A 996 -4.34 -34.09 38.25
N ALA A 997 -4.77 -33.07 38.99
CA ALA A 997 -5.46 -33.29 40.26
C ALA A 997 -6.83 -33.96 40.04
N ALA A 998 -7.16 -34.94 40.88
CA ALA A 998 -8.50 -35.52 40.92
C ALA A 998 -9.47 -34.53 41.57
N VAL A 999 -10.42 -34.01 40.79
CA VAL A 999 -11.56 -33.19 41.27
C VAL A 999 -12.85 -33.99 41.38
N TYR A 1000 -12.78 -35.29 41.05
CA TYR A 1000 -13.84 -36.29 41.17
C TYR A 1000 -13.21 -37.68 41.34
N HIS A 1001 -13.90 -38.58 42.06
CA HIS A 1001 -13.61 -40.02 42.06
C HIS A 1001 -14.86 -40.89 42.01
N SER A 1002 -14.66 -42.20 41.82
CA SER A 1002 -15.71 -43.22 41.88
C SER A 1002 -16.29 -43.31 43.29
N TRP A 1003 -17.61 -43.45 43.39
CA TRP A 1003 -18.34 -43.29 44.64
C TRP A 1003 -19.35 -44.41 44.88
N THR A 1004 -19.47 -44.87 46.13
CA THR A 1004 -20.50 -45.83 46.55
C THR A 1004 -21.58 -45.19 47.43
N GLY A 1005 -21.29 -44.11 48.15
CA GLY A 1005 -22.17 -43.61 49.20
C GLY A 1005 -22.36 -44.60 50.35
N ILE A 1006 -21.39 -45.49 50.58
CA ILE A 1006 -21.37 -46.47 51.66
C ILE A 1006 -20.27 -46.07 52.63
N ILE A 1007 -20.65 -45.74 53.86
CA ILE A 1007 -19.72 -45.35 54.93
C ILE A 1007 -19.66 -46.51 55.90
N THR A 1008 -18.50 -47.17 55.96
CA THR A 1008 -18.21 -48.30 56.84
C THR A 1008 -17.46 -47.85 58.10
N VAL A 1009 -17.29 -48.78 59.05
CA VAL A 1009 -16.45 -48.57 60.24
C VAL A 1009 -15.63 -49.83 60.54
N ASP A 1010 -14.34 -49.66 60.84
CA ASP A 1010 -13.47 -50.77 61.19
C ASP A 1010 -13.67 -51.16 62.66
N THR A 1011 -13.82 -52.46 62.94
CA THR A 1011 -14.15 -52.97 64.27
C THR A 1011 -13.64 -54.40 64.48
N LEU A 1012 -13.34 -54.75 65.72
CA LEU A 1012 -12.94 -56.10 66.13
C LEU A 1012 -14.15 -57.02 66.39
N LEU A 1013 -15.38 -56.52 66.21
CA LEU A 1013 -16.62 -57.25 66.55
C LEU A 1013 -17.18 -58.13 65.42
N HIS A 1014 -16.68 -58.00 64.18
CA HIS A 1014 -17.20 -58.70 63.02
C HIS A 1014 -16.08 -59.14 62.06
N GLU A 1015 -16.29 -60.25 61.36
CA GLU A 1015 -15.48 -60.62 60.18
C GLU A 1015 -16.01 -59.90 58.94
N GLY A 1016 -15.41 -58.77 58.61
CA GLY A 1016 -15.83 -57.85 57.54
C GLY A 1016 -16.11 -56.45 58.08
N VAL A 1017 -16.49 -55.51 57.20
CA VAL A 1017 -16.74 -54.10 57.55
C VAL A 1017 -18.24 -53.79 57.66
N PRO A 1018 -18.76 -53.45 58.85
CA PRO A 1018 -20.15 -52.98 59.00
C PRO A 1018 -20.39 -51.64 58.30
N ILE A 1019 -21.54 -51.53 57.62
CA ILE A 1019 -22.06 -50.28 57.08
C ILE A 1019 -22.59 -49.43 58.24
N LEU A 1020 -21.90 -48.35 58.57
CA LEU A 1020 -22.29 -47.38 59.59
C LEU A 1020 -23.41 -46.44 59.08
N ARG A 1021 -23.30 -45.98 57.83
CA ARG A 1021 -24.24 -45.04 57.20
C ARG A 1021 -24.25 -45.23 55.68
N LEU A 1022 -25.38 -44.88 55.06
CA LEU A 1022 -25.49 -44.69 53.62
C LEU A 1022 -25.75 -43.21 53.30
N ALA A 1023 -25.21 -42.71 52.19
CA ALA A 1023 -25.54 -41.40 51.67
C ALA A 1023 -26.97 -41.39 51.09
N ALA A 1024 -27.75 -40.35 51.39
CA ALA A 1024 -29.14 -40.24 50.95
C ALA A 1024 -29.24 -40.19 49.42
N GLY A 1025 -29.87 -41.20 48.82
CA GLY A 1025 -29.93 -41.35 47.36
C GLY A 1025 -28.60 -41.73 46.69
N GLY A 1026 -27.56 -42.06 47.45
CA GLY A 1026 -26.28 -42.55 46.94
C GLY A 1026 -26.33 -44.00 46.44
N PRO A 1027 -25.34 -44.46 45.65
CA PRO A 1027 -25.38 -45.76 44.98
C PRO A 1027 -25.69 -46.97 45.88
N GLY A 1028 -25.09 -47.08 47.07
CA GLY A 1028 -25.36 -48.16 48.00
C GLY A 1028 -26.80 -48.15 48.56
N SER A 1029 -27.38 -46.97 48.74
CA SER A 1029 -28.80 -46.81 49.09
C SER A 1029 -29.71 -47.20 47.93
N GLN A 1030 -29.35 -46.86 46.68
CA GLN A 1030 -30.09 -47.27 45.49
C GLN A 1030 -30.00 -48.79 45.24
N ALA A 1031 -28.87 -49.42 45.58
CA ALA A 1031 -28.67 -50.88 45.53
C ALA A 1031 -29.38 -51.64 46.67
N GLY A 1032 -30.08 -50.94 47.57
CA GLY A 1032 -30.84 -51.56 48.65
C GLY A 1032 -29.97 -52.20 49.74
N LEU A 1033 -28.80 -51.62 50.03
CA LEU A 1033 -28.05 -51.91 51.26
C LEU A 1033 -28.73 -51.25 52.47
N LEU A 1034 -28.42 -51.73 53.67
CA LEU A 1034 -28.92 -51.19 54.94
C LEU A 1034 -27.78 -50.95 55.95
N PRO A 1035 -27.86 -49.88 56.77
CA PRO A 1035 -26.96 -49.72 57.91
C PRO A 1035 -27.04 -50.92 58.85
N GLY A 1036 -25.88 -51.41 59.30
CA GLY A 1036 -25.74 -52.63 60.10
C GLY A 1036 -25.50 -53.93 59.31
N GLU A 1037 -25.64 -53.95 57.98
CA GLU A 1037 -25.10 -55.05 57.17
C GLU A 1037 -23.56 -55.01 57.17
N VAL A 1038 -22.91 -56.18 57.14
CA VAL A 1038 -21.44 -56.32 57.12
C VAL A 1038 -20.98 -56.77 55.74
N ILE A 1039 -20.10 -55.98 55.10
CA ILE A 1039 -19.44 -56.36 53.83
C ILE A 1039 -18.22 -57.21 54.17
N ASP A 1040 -18.23 -58.50 53.83
CA ASP A 1040 -17.12 -59.43 54.08
C ASP A 1040 -16.36 -59.83 52.81
N ALA A 1041 -16.93 -59.62 51.63
CA ALA A 1041 -16.23 -59.76 50.36
C ALA A 1041 -16.73 -58.79 49.28
N ALA A 1042 -15.88 -58.50 48.31
CA ALA A 1042 -16.21 -57.75 47.10
C ALA A 1042 -15.38 -58.27 45.91
N GLU A 1043 -16.01 -58.43 44.74
CA GLU A 1043 -15.38 -59.04 43.54
C GLU A 1043 -14.72 -60.40 43.81
N GLY A 1044 -15.31 -61.19 44.71
CA GLY A 1044 -14.77 -62.49 45.16
C GLY A 1044 -13.53 -62.40 46.06
N ARG A 1045 -13.09 -61.20 46.44
CA ARG A 1045 -11.96 -60.97 47.37
C ARG A 1045 -12.50 -60.66 48.77
N PRO A 1046 -11.90 -61.18 49.85
CA PRO A 1046 -12.31 -60.84 51.21
C PRO A 1046 -12.00 -59.36 51.52
N ILE A 1047 -12.93 -58.69 52.20
CA ILE A 1047 -12.79 -57.31 52.70
C ILE A 1047 -12.66 -57.41 54.23
N LYS A 1048 -11.57 -56.90 54.80
CA LYS A 1048 -11.27 -56.99 56.24
C LYS A 1048 -11.32 -55.64 56.94
N GLN A 1049 -11.03 -54.58 56.21
CA GLN A 1049 -10.94 -53.20 56.68
C GLN A 1049 -11.45 -52.25 55.58
N THR A 1050 -11.85 -51.04 55.98
CA THR A 1050 -12.49 -50.04 55.10
C THR A 1050 -11.58 -49.65 53.95
N ALA A 1051 -10.26 -49.62 54.18
CA ALA A 1051 -9.25 -49.39 53.15
C ALA A 1051 -9.29 -50.41 51.99
N ASP A 1052 -9.63 -51.69 52.25
CA ASP A 1052 -9.72 -52.72 51.20
C ASP A 1052 -10.88 -52.42 50.23
N LEU A 1053 -12.00 -51.92 50.78
CA LEU A 1053 -13.18 -51.53 50.00
C LEU A 1053 -12.94 -50.25 49.22
N LEU A 1054 -12.33 -49.23 49.84
CA LEU A 1054 -12.01 -47.97 49.18
C LEU A 1054 -11.03 -48.17 48.01
N ALA A 1055 -9.93 -48.92 48.21
CA ALA A 1055 -8.97 -49.22 47.15
C ALA A 1055 -9.63 -49.97 45.97
N LEU A 1056 -10.64 -50.81 46.23
CA LEU A 1056 -11.40 -51.49 45.18
C LEU A 1056 -12.33 -50.54 44.42
N VAL A 1057 -12.95 -49.55 45.09
CA VAL A 1057 -13.75 -48.49 44.47
C VAL A 1057 -12.88 -47.56 43.63
N GLU A 1058 -11.72 -47.15 44.13
CA GLU A 1058 -10.73 -46.34 43.42
C GLU A 1058 -10.18 -47.04 42.17
N SER A 1059 -10.06 -48.37 42.19
CA SER A 1059 -9.61 -49.17 41.03
C SER A 1059 -10.62 -49.21 39.87
N LYS A 1060 -11.86 -48.74 40.08
CA LYS A 1060 -12.95 -48.73 39.10
C LYS A 1060 -13.36 -47.30 38.71
N LYS A 1061 -14.12 -47.18 37.63
CA LYS A 1061 -14.61 -45.89 37.09
C LYS A 1061 -16.09 -45.65 37.49
N PRO A 1062 -16.57 -44.40 37.46
CA PRO A 1062 -18.00 -44.13 37.58
C PRO A 1062 -18.80 -44.87 36.51
N LYS A 1063 -19.97 -45.41 36.90
CA LYS A 1063 -20.85 -46.31 36.15
C LYS A 1063 -20.37 -47.77 36.02
N ASP A 1064 -19.17 -48.12 36.49
CA ASP A 1064 -18.81 -49.53 36.63
C ASP A 1064 -19.68 -50.20 37.70
N ARG A 1065 -19.88 -51.52 37.57
CA ARG A 1065 -20.55 -52.35 38.59
C ARG A 1065 -19.53 -52.81 39.62
N LEU A 1066 -19.93 -52.86 40.88
CA LEU A 1066 -19.17 -53.43 42.00
C LEU A 1066 -20.03 -54.51 42.68
N ALA A 1067 -19.60 -55.77 42.58
CA ALA A 1067 -20.26 -56.89 43.24
C ALA A 1067 -19.78 -57.00 44.69
N LEU A 1068 -20.68 -56.75 45.64
CA LEU A 1068 -20.48 -56.92 47.08
C LEU A 1068 -21.14 -58.21 47.57
N HIS A 1069 -20.57 -58.83 48.58
CA HIS A 1069 -21.22 -59.83 49.42
C HIS A 1069 -21.44 -59.21 50.81
N VAL A 1070 -22.67 -59.34 51.33
CA VAL A 1070 -23.06 -58.76 52.61
C VAL A 1070 -23.77 -59.76 53.50
N LYS A 1071 -23.45 -59.70 54.80
CA LYS A 1071 -24.05 -60.46 55.89
C LYS A 1071 -24.97 -59.53 56.69
N GLY A 1072 -26.27 -59.76 56.57
CA GLY A 1072 -27.31 -59.13 57.40
C GLY A 1072 -28.11 -60.21 58.15
N ALA A 1073 -29.45 -60.12 58.11
CA ALA A 1073 -30.32 -61.21 58.56
C ALA A 1073 -30.16 -62.51 57.72
N SER A 1074 -29.64 -62.38 56.50
CA SER A 1074 -29.14 -63.46 55.66
C SER A 1074 -27.91 -62.97 54.89
N ALA A 1075 -27.10 -63.89 54.37
CA ALA A 1075 -26.00 -63.57 53.46
C ALA A 1075 -26.52 -63.42 52.03
N ARG A 1076 -26.12 -62.36 51.32
CA ARG A 1076 -26.55 -62.06 49.94
C ARG A 1076 -25.46 -61.37 49.13
N ALA A 1077 -25.49 -61.55 47.82
CA ALA A 1077 -24.76 -60.70 46.87
C ALA A 1077 -25.60 -59.45 46.53
N VAL A 1078 -24.93 -58.30 46.36
CA VAL A 1078 -25.53 -57.02 45.98
C VAL A 1078 -24.63 -56.36 44.94
N GLU A 1079 -25.20 -55.89 43.82
CA GLU A 1079 -24.45 -55.17 42.79
C GLU A 1079 -24.68 -53.65 42.95
N VAL A 1080 -23.60 -52.90 43.14
CA VAL A 1080 -23.63 -51.44 43.27
C VAL A 1080 -23.08 -50.82 41.99
N VAL A 1081 -23.87 -50.01 41.29
CA VAL A 1081 -23.39 -49.24 40.12
C VAL A 1081 -22.74 -47.95 40.63
N LEU A 1082 -21.42 -47.82 40.45
CA LEU A 1082 -20.65 -46.73 41.05
C LEU A 1082 -21.10 -45.35 40.53
N GLY A 1083 -21.27 -44.43 41.47
CA GLY A 1083 -21.48 -43.02 41.18
C GLY A 1083 -20.18 -42.27 40.95
N GLN A 1084 -20.28 -40.95 40.86
CA GLN A 1084 -19.16 -40.02 40.84
C GLN A 1084 -19.39 -38.99 41.94
N THR A 1085 -18.44 -38.83 42.87
CA THR A 1085 -18.46 -37.74 43.85
C THR A 1085 -17.50 -36.63 43.41
N PRO A 1086 -17.84 -35.34 43.57
CA PRO A 1086 -16.85 -34.28 43.58
C PRO A 1086 -15.85 -34.50 44.72
N GLN A 1087 -14.65 -33.96 44.56
CA GLN A 1087 -13.58 -34.01 45.55
C GLN A 1087 -12.92 -32.64 45.70
N GLU A 1088 -12.62 -32.25 46.93
CA GLU A 1088 -11.73 -31.13 47.23
C GLU A 1088 -10.27 -31.56 47.04
N ILE A 1089 -9.44 -30.70 46.45
CA ILE A 1089 -8.01 -30.96 46.32
C ILE A 1089 -7.39 -31.06 47.71
N PRO A 1090 -6.62 -32.12 48.02
CA PRO A 1090 -5.93 -32.25 49.30
C PRO A 1090 -5.09 -31.02 49.63
N LEU A 1091 -5.02 -30.63 50.90
CA LEU A 1091 -4.15 -29.53 51.34
C LEU A 1091 -2.75 -30.05 51.67
N ASN A 1092 -1.73 -29.47 51.02
CA ASN A 1092 -0.31 -29.78 51.19
C ASN A 1092 0.13 -31.18 50.72
N ASP A 1093 -0.45 -31.70 49.63
CA ASP A 1093 0.05 -32.87 48.91
C ASP A 1093 1.34 -32.49 48.14
N PRO A 1094 2.52 -33.03 48.50
CA PRO A 1094 3.79 -32.69 47.86
C PRO A 1094 3.94 -33.27 46.43
N ALA A 1095 3.00 -34.11 45.97
CA ALA A 1095 2.98 -34.57 44.58
C ALA A 1095 2.30 -33.57 43.62
N LEU A 1096 1.54 -32.60 44.13
CA LEU A 1096 0.79 -31.64 43.32
C LEU A 1096 1.54 -30.31 43.15
N LEU A 1097 1.72 -29.91 41.90
CA LEU A 1097 2.10 -28.53 41.54
C LEU A 1097 0.84 -27.65 41.57
N TYR A 1098 0.53 -27.06 42.71
CA TYR A 1098 -0.71 -26.28 42.93
C TYR A 1098 -0.89 -25.13 41.94
N ASN A 1099 0.18 -24.47 41.48
CA ASN A 1099 0.08 -23.46 40.43
C ASN A 1099 -0.34 -24.07 39.07
N LYS A 1100 0.12 -25.28 38.73
CA LYS A 1100 -0.40 -26.03 37.55
C LYS A 1100 -1.86 -26.40 37.74
N VAL A 1101 -2.24 -26.92 38.91
CA VAL A 1101 -3.63 -27.28 39.20
C VAL A 1101 -4.55 -26.05 39.11
N MET A 1102 -4.13 -24.87 39.56
CA MET A 1102 -4.88 -23.62 39.37
C MET A 1102 -5.07 -23.24 37.89
N MET A 1103 -4.11 -23.54 37.00
CA MET A 1103 -4.28 -23.32 35.55
C MET A 1103 -5.34 -24.27 34.96
N ASP A 1104 -5.29 -25.57 35.31
CA ASP A 1104 -6.24 -26.58 34.84
C ASP A 1104 -7.66 -26.29 35.36
N LEU A 1105 -7.80 -25.89 36.63
CA LEU A 1105 -9.09 -25.50 37.23
C LEU A 1105 -9.66 -24.25 36.56
N ARG A 1106 -8.86 -23.20 36.33
CA ARG A 1106 -9.30 -22.01 35.59
C ARG A 1106 -9.75 -22.38 34.18
N GLN A 1107 -9.00 -23.26 33.51
CA GLN A 1107 -9.41 -23.77 32.20
C GLN A 1107 -10.80 -24.41 32.23
N GLN A 1108 -11.09 -25.25 33.23
CA GLN A 1108 -12.40 -25.88 33.42
C GLN A 1108 -13.51 -24.85 33.73
N VAL A 1109 -13.22 -23.85 34.57
CA VAL A 1109 -14.14 -22.78 34.96
C VAL A 1109 -14.50 -21.85 33.78
N GLU A 1110 -13.51 -21.50 32.96
CA GLU A 1110 -13.66 -20.61 31.80
C GLU A 1110 -14.14 -21.34 30.55
N GLY A 1111 -13.89 -22.65 30.46
CA GLY A 1111 -14.32 -23.49 29.34
C GLY A 1111 -15.77 -23.94 29.41
N TYR A 1112 -16.30 -24.14 30.61
CA TYR A 1112 -17.67 -24.63 30.84
C TYR A 1112 -18.45 -23.79 31.87
N PRO A 1113 -18.55 -22.46 31.68
CA PRO A 1113 -19.17 -21.57 32.65
C PRO A 1113 -20.64 -21.95 32.92
N GLY A 1114 -21.05 -21.88 34.18
CA GLY A 1114 -22.40 -22.25 34.62
C GLY A 1114 -22.67 -23.76 34.75
N THR A 1115 -21.69 -24.63 34.43
CA THR A 1115 -21.80 -26.06 34.75
C THR A 1115 -21.47 -26.36 36.21
N GLU A 1116 -22.04 -27.43 36.77
CA GLU A 1116 -21.70 -27.88 38.12
C GLU A 1116 -20.20 -28.20 38.26
N ALA A 1117 -19.58 -28.72 37.20
CA ALA A 1117 -18.14 -28.97 37.13
C ALA A 1117 -17.30 -27.68 37.22
N ALA A 1118 -17.77 -26.56 36.66
CA ALA A 1118 -17.13 -25.26 36.87
C ALA A 1118 -17.36 -24.74 38.31
N ALA A 1119 -18.52 -25.01 38.92
CA ALA A 1119 -18.77 -24.64 40.32
C ALA A 1119 -17.82 -25.37 41.30
N PHE A 1120 -17.66 -26.69 41.16
CA PHE A 1120 -16.70 -27.46 41.95
C PHE A 1120 -15.24 -27.07 41.66
N ALA A 1121 -14.87 -26.82 40.39
CA ALA A 1121 -13.54 -26.32 40.07
C ALA A 1121 -13.26 -24.93 40.69
N ARG A 1122 -14.30 -24.09 40.84
CA ARG A 1122 -14.19 -22.78 41.49
C ARG A 1122 -14.11 -22.86 43.02
N LEU A 1123 -14.76 -23.84 43.65
CA LEU A 1123 -14.50 -24.19 45.05
C LEU A 1123 -13.03 -24.62 45.23
N ASN A 1124 -12.54 -25.49 44.35
CA ASN A 1124 -11.16 -25.97 44.36
C ASN A 1124 -10.12 -24.87 44.13
N LEU A 1125 -10.41 -23.84 43.31
CA LEU A 1125 -9.55 -22.66 43.20
C LEU A 1125 -9.40 -21.91 44.52
N ALA A 1126 -10.46 -21.86 45.34
CA ALA A 1126 -10.37 -21.29 46.67
C ALA A 1126 -9.53 -22.14 47.62
N VAL A 1127 -9.64 -23.47 47.55
CA VAL A 1127 -8.80 -24.40 48.33
C VAL A 1127 -7.32 -24.22 47.98
N CYS A 1128 -6.98 -24.10 46.69
CA CYS A 1128 -5.61 -23.77 46.25
C CYS A 1128 -5.15 -22.39 46.75
N ALA A 1129 -5.99 -21.35 46.68
CA ALA A 1129 -5.66 -20.04 47.22
C ALA A 1129 -5.44 -20.08 48.75
N MET A 1130 -6.25 -20.85 49.49
CA MET A 1130 -6.08 -21.07 50.93
C MET A 1130 -4.79 -21.86 51.27
N HIS A 1131 -4.34 -22.78 50.41
CA HIS A 1131 -3.05 -23.46 50.57
C HIS A 1131 -1.88 -22.48 50.52
N PHE A 1132 -1.89 -21.52 49.58
CA PHE A 1132 -0.89 -20.44 49.52
C PHE A 1132 -1.10 -19.32 50.57
N GLY A 1133 -2.19 -19.36 51.35
CA GLY A 1133 -2.54 -18.33 52.32
C GLY A 1133 -3.15 -17.05 51.71
N ASP A 1134 -3.46 -17.03 50.41
CA ASP A 1134 -4.16 -15.92 49.76
C ASP A 1134 -5.67 -16.01 50.04
N PHE A 1135 -6.04 -15.65 51.28
CA PHE A 1135 -7.44 -15.63 51.71
C PHE A 1135 -8.28 -14.59 50.97
N ALA A 1136 -7.67 -13.59 50.32
CA ALA A 1136 -8.37 -12.61 49.49
C ALA A 1136 -8.83 -13.22 48.16
N ALA A 1137 -7.93 -13.90 47.43
CA ALA A 1137 -8.27 -14.65 46.23
C ALA A 1137 -9.25 -15.81 46.55
N ALA A 1138 -9.06 -16.49 47.68
CA ALA A 1138 -10.00 -17.51 48.15
C ALA A 1138 -11.42 -16.93 48.35
N HIS A 1139 -11.53 -15.78 49.04
CA HIS A 1139 -12.80 -15.09 49.27
C HIS A 1139 -13.55 -14.77 47.97
N GLU A 1140 -12.85 -14.26 46.93
CA GLU A 1140 -13.48 -14.00 45.63
C GLU A 1140 -14.01 -15.26 44.94
N HIS A 1141 -13.24 -16.35 44.97
CA HIS A 1141 -13.66 -17.64 44.42
C HIS A 1141 -14.87 -18.20 45.19
N LEU A 1142 -14.88 -18.08 46.52
CA LEU A 1142 -15.94 -18.58 47.41
C LEU A 1142 -17.24 -17.80 47.31
N LEU A 1143 -17.21 -16.47 47.13
CA LEU A 1143 -18.42 -15.68 46.90
C LEU A 1143 -19.20 -16.16 45.66
N LYS A 1144 -18.47 -16.54 44.60
CA LYS A 1144 -19.03 -17.08 43.35
C LYS A 1144 -19.44 -18.55 43.50
N ALA A 1145 -18.58 -19.41 44.05
CA ALA A 1145 -18.87 -20.83 44.29
C ALA A 1145 -20.13 -21.02 45.17
N ARG A 1146 -20.32 -20.17 46.19
CA ARG A 1146 -21.53 -20.13 47.02
C ARG A 1146 -22.82 -19.98 46.20
N THR A 1147 -22.80 -19.26 45.09
CA THR A 1147 -23.99 -19.04 44.24
C THR A 1147 -24.17 -20.08 43.13
N GLU A 1148 -23.16 -20.91 42.85
CA GLU A 1148 -23.14 -21.85 41.73
C GLU A 1148 -23.15 -23.33 42.16
N LEU A 1149 -22.69 -23.64 43.37
CA LEU A 1149 -22.76 -24.98 43.94
C LEU A 1149 -24.21 -25.36 44.29
N PRO A 1150 -24.57 -26.66 44.19
CA PRO A 1150 -25.93 -27.13 44.42
C PRO A 1150 -26.34 -26.98 45.90
N GLN A 1151 -27.65 -26.95 46.13
CA GLN A 1151 -28.27 -27.11 47.45
C GLN A 1151 -28.74 -28.57 47.63
N ARG A 1152 -27.79 -29.49 47.79
CA ARG A 1152 -28.04 -30.93 47.98
C ARG A 1152 -27.05 -31.55 48.99
N PRO A 1153 -27.28 -32.78 49.48
CA PRO A 1153 -26.31 -33.48 50.33
C PRO A 1153 -24.93 -33.62 49.67
N GLY A 1154 -23.87 -33.58 50.47
CA GLY A 1154 -22.49 -33.66 50.01
C GLY A 1154 -21.83 -32.28 49.79
N ILE A 1155 -20.85 -32.20 48.89
CA ILE A 1155 -20.21 -30.92 48.54
C ILE A 1155 -21.24 -30.00 47.89
N SER A 1156 -21.44 -28.82 48.48
CA SER A 1156 -22.62 -27.99 48.23
C SER A 1156 -22.39 -26.52 48.59
N GLN A 1157 -23.42 -25.68 48.45
CA GLN A 1157 -23.41 -24.29 48.93
C GLN A 1157 -22.98 -24.17 50.41
N GLY A 1158 -23.29 -25.15 51.26
CA GLY A 1158 -22.85 -25.19 52.66
C GLY A 1158 -21.33 -25.28 52.82
N THR A 1159 -20.68 -26.09 51.97
CA THR A 1159 -19.22 -26.25 51.90
C THR A 1159 -18.54 -24.92 51.58
N ALA A 1160 -19.00 -24.22 50.53
CA ALA A 1160 -18.47 -22.89 50.18
C ALA A 1160 -18.76 -21.83 51.24
N LEU A 1161 -19.90 -21.88 51.95
CA LEU A 1161 -20.19 -20.98 53.07
C LEU A 1161 -19.23 -21.18 54.25
N TYR A 1162 -18.87 -22.43 54.57
CA TYR A 1162 -17.91 -22.74 55.63
C TYR A 1162 -16.50 -22.24 55.29
N TYR A 1163 -16.04 -22.48 54.07
CA TYR A 1163 -14.76 -21.94 53.60
C TYR A 1163 -14.78 -20.41 53.47
N LEU A 1164 -15.91 -19.80 53.08
CA LEU A 1164 -16.06 -18.33 53.07
C LEU A 1164 -15.90 -17.75 54.48
N GLY A 1165 -16.48 -18.40 55.50
CA GLY A 1165 -16.25 -18.04 56.89
C GLY A 1165 -14.77 -18.13 57.30
N LEU A 1166 -14.06 -19.19 56.89
CA LEU A 1166 -12.63 -19.35 57.14
C LEU A 1166 -11.78 -18.26 56.48
N ALA A 1167 -12.08 -17.90 55.23
CA ALA A 1167 -11.40 -16.80 54.54
C ALA A 1167 -11.64 -15.45 55.23
N LEU A 1168 -12.90 -15.15 55.57
CA LEU A 1168 -13.28 -13.92 56.27
C LEU A 1168 -12.67 -13.83 57.67
N GLU A 1169 -12.60 -14.93 58.42
CA GLU A 1169 -11.95 -14.99 59.74
C GLU A 1169 -10.45 -14.64 59.63
N ARG A 1170 -9.76 -15.20 58.62
CA ARG A 1170 -8.33 -14.94 58.35
C ARG A 1170 -8.06 -13.52 57.84
N LEU A 1171 -8.99 -12.93 57.11
CA LEU A 1171 -8.95 -11.53 56.67
C LEU A 1171 -9.38 -10.53 57.78
N GLY A 1172 -9.86 -11.01 58.93
CA GLY A 1172 -10.26 -10.18 60.08
C GLY A 1172 -11.73 -9.71 60.07
N TYR A 1173 -12.52 -10.06 59.06
CA TYR A 1173 -13.95 -9.73 58.92
C TYR A 1173 -14.81 -10.63 59.81
N LYS A 1174 -14.71 -10.42 61.14
CA LYS A 1174 -15.26 -11.33 62.16
C LYS A 1174 -16.79 -11.44 62.18
N LYS A 1175 -17.53 -10.40 61.78
CA LYS A 1175 -19.01 -10.44 61.79
C LYS A 1175 -19.52 -11.25 60.61
N GLU A 1176 -18.96 -10.94 59.45
CA GLU A 1176 -19.19 -11.52 58.16
C GLU A 1176 -18.82 -13.02 58.18
N ALA A 1177 -17.72 -13.38 58.86
CA ALA A 1177 -17.34 -14.77 59.12
C ALA A 1177 -18.39 -15.52 59.96
N VAL A 1178 -18.88 -14.93 61.05
CA VAL A 1178 -19.95 -15.54 61.89
C VAL A 1178 -21.26 -15.68 61.12
N GLU A 1179 -21.63 -14.72 60.28
CA GLU A 1179 -22.79 -14.82 59.40
C GLU A 1179 -22.64 -15.96 58.37
N ALA A 1180 -21.47 -16.08 57.74
CA ALA A 1180 -21.15 -17.19 56.83
C ALA A 1180 -21.19 -18.55 57.56
N TYR A 1181 -20.68 -18.65 58.79
CA TYR A 1181 -20.77 -19.87 59.60
C TYR A 1181 -22.20 -20.20 60.03
N ARG A 1182 -23.03 -19.20 60.38
CA ARG A 1182 -24.45 -19.43 60.70
C ARG A 1182 -25.23 -19.93 59.49
N ALA A 1183 -24.94 -19.40 58.29
CA ALA A 1183 -25.51 -19.90 57.04
C ALA A 1183 -25.01 -21.32 56.70
N ALA A 1184 -23.71 -21.62 56.91
CA ALA A 1184 -23.17 -22.98 56.75
C ALA A 1184 -23.78 -23.98 57.76
N ALA A 1185 -24.05 -23.56 58.99
CA ALA A 1185 -24.68 -24.38 60.03
C ALA A 1185 -26.12 -24.79 59.70
N ALA A 1186 -26.83 -24.01 58.87
CA ALA A 1186 -28.15 -24.37 58.37
C ALA A 1186 -28.12 -25.52 57.32
N ALA A 1187 -27.00 -25.68 56.60
CA ALA A 1187 -26.81 -26.73 55.60
C ALA A 1187 -26.44 -28.08 56.24
N LYS A 1188 -27.43 -28.71 56.91
CA LYS A 1188 -27.25 -29.92 57.73
C LYS A 1188 -26.55 -31.10 57.04
N GLU A 1189 -26.74 -31.25 55.73
CA GLU A 1189 -26.26 -32.38 54.93
C GLU A 1189 -25.05 -32.03 54.04
N ALA A 1190 -24.51 -30.81 54.18
CA ALA A 1190 -23.28 -30.41 53.50
C ALA A 1190 -22.06 -31.08 54.14
N THR A 1191 -21.06 -31.45 53.33
CA THR A 1191 -19.81 -32.12 53.77
C THR A 1191 -18.57 -31.33 53.34
N LEU A 1192 -17.42 -31.73 53.88
CA LEU A 1192 -16.08 -31.35 53.41
C LEU A 1192 -15.39 -32.54 52.74
N PHE A 1193 -14.36 -32.26 51.94
CA PHE A 1193 -13.50 -33.19 51.21
C PHE A 1193 -14.15 -33.96 50.07
N ASP A 1194 -15.29 -34.60 50.30
CA ASP A 1194 -16.09 -35.37 49.34
C ASP A 1194 -17.54 -35.52 49.86
N ASN A 1195 -18.40 -36.28 49.19
CA ASN A 1195 -19.82 -36.44 49.59
C ASN A 1195 -20.05 -37.31 50.84
N ASP A 1196 -19.08 -38.14 51.25
CA ASP A 1196 -19.15 -39.03 52.41
C ASP A 1196 -18.40 -38.47 53.64
N GLY A 1197 -17.52 -37.50 53.43
CA GLY A 1197 -16.72 -36.79 54.43
C GLY A 1197 -17.48 -36.02 55.53
N PRO A 1198 -16.75 -35.31 56.42
CA PRO A 1198 -17.32 -34.79 57.66
C PRO A 1198 -18.35 -33.68 57.41
N ALA A 1199 -19.47 -33.77 58.14
CA ALA A 1199 -20.57 -32.81 58.02
C ALA A 1199 -20.16 -31.38 58.43
N VAL A 1200 -20.48 -30.41 57.58
CA VAL A 1200 -20.19 -28.99 57.77
C VAL A 1200 -20.93 -28.41 58.98
N ALA A 1201 -22.22 -28.74 59.16
CA ALA A 1201 -23.07 -28.08 60.14
C ALA A 1201 -22.52 -28.08 61.60
N PRO A 1202 -22.05 -29.20 62.19
CA PRO A 1202 -21.44 -29.18 63.52
C PRO A 1202 -20.09 -28.45 63.58
N LEU A 1203 -19.33 -28.39 62.49
CA LEU A 1203 -18.06 -27.64 62.42
C LEU A 1203 -18.33 -26.13 62.34
N ALA A 1204 -19.30 -25.73 61.53
CA ALA A 1204 -19.75 -24.35 61.37
C ALA A 1204 -20.38 -23.80 62.65
N ALA A 1205 -21.27 -24.56 63.30
CA ALA A 1205 -21.91 -24.17 64.56
C ALA A 1205 -20.88 -23.88 65.68
N ARG A 1206 -19.81 -24.69 65.78
CA ARG A 1206 -18.71 -24.45 66.73
C ARG A 1206 -17.95 -23.15 66.48
N ARG A 1207 -17.89 -22.66 65.23
CA ARG A 1207 -17.22 -21.41 64.84
C ARG A 1207 -18.15 -20.19 64.88
N ALA A 1208 -19.46 -20.39 64.68
CA ALA A 1208 -20.48 -19.34 64.78
C ALA A 1208 -20.64 -18.79 66.21
N GLY A 1209 -20.27 -19.58 67.23
CA GLY A 1209 -20.62 -19.30 68.62
C GLY A 1209 -22.08 -19.63 68.94
N PRO A 1210 -22.51 -19.42 70.20
CA PRO A 1210 -23.92 -19.53 70.60
C PRO A 1210 -24.82 -18.46 69.97
#